data_AF-A0A4Y9NVR9-F1
#
_entry.id   AF-A0A4Y9NVR9-F1
#
_cell.length_a   1.000
_cell.length_b   1.000
_cell.length_c   1.000
_cell.angle_alpha   90.00
_cell.angle_beta   90.00
_cell.angle_gamma   90.00
#
_symmetry.space_group_name_H-M   'P 1'
#
loop_
_entity.id
_entity.type
_entity.pdbx_description
1 polymer ?
#
loop_
_entity_poly.entity_id
_entity_poly.type
_entity_poly.pdbx_seq_one_letter_code
_entity_poly.pdbx_strand_id
1 'polypeptide(L)'
;MAVLNDAAAYFAALREALLEAQDLVYIVGWDIHSETRLVGASGRADDGLPEQLGPFLRALVHRRPGLRINILVWDFVSFYASEREWNSAAKFTADTDGRVQFELDSTLPFGSAQHQKIVCIDGALAFVGGLDLTIRRWDTSEHCADQPLRCDPQGKPYKPFHDVQCLVDGDAAASLFELAEERWRAAGQQTHDRRALKSMRWPSHVPVEAEQMPVGIARTEVVCPLGSTIREVERSLIAAIRSATNFVYIENQFTSAIKIARELAEQMKRVPSLRVLVVAPKLHSSWLESQAMQNGRGAFIDCFSEAGVADRIRFVYPVSRDGEGEAAVMVHSKLMIVDDRILRIGSANLNNRSMGADSECDLIFEAASDEHREFIASVRRRLIAHFCGLDERSVRQDDDRLLGLLDEVSRADRAKALRQVESSILTSTLATMVQPVADPERPLHLERAASRMWSTKTIIGIVSIALALFGLAIAWSYTSLSGFADTGRVSNLLSAYSQSGWGPPFAIAAFVVGGLVVFPVLVLIAATAAALGPWVGFVTASAGVLLSAFVLFVIGRALGRQRLQQLLGRRAARIQDRVVGKGILAVVVIRMIPIAPFSIVNVVAGASTLPLRDFLIGTALGMTPGNLAMAVLGAQIADVARNASWSSMLLLVLAFLGWLGICAGAQFLATWLAGRR
;
A
#
# COMPACT_ATOMS: atom_id res chain seq x y z
N MET A 1 22.79 -23.84 -9.09
CA MET A 1 22.02 -22.72 -8.49
C MET A 1 22.88 -21.92 -7.52
N ALA A 2 22.51 -20.66 -7.24
CA ALA A 2 23.16 -19.81 -6.24
C ALA A 2 22.15 -18.85 -5.57
N VAL A 3 22.45 -18.49 -4.32
CA VAL A 3 21.72 -17.49 -3.52
C VAL A 3 22.53 -16.20 -3.50
N LEU A 4 21.93 -15.14 -4.01
CA LEU A 4 22.51 -13.81 -4.12
C LEU A 4 21.97 -12.96 -2.98
N ASN A 5 22.84 -12.67 -2.02
CA ASN A 5 22.52 -11.84 -0.86
C ASN A 5 22.64 -10.36 -1.23
N ASP A 6 21.54 -9.63 -1.09
CA ASP A 6 21.41 -8.21 -1.40
C ASP A 6 21.57 -7.84 -2.88
N ALA A 7 21.09 -6.64 -3.21
CA ALA A 7 21.01 -6.16 -4.59
C ALA A 7 22.37 -5.96 -5.25
N ALA A 8 23.46 -5.66 -4.52
CA ALA A 8 24.78 -5.54 -5.13
C ALA A 8 25.24 -6.87 -5.76
N ALA A 9 25.05 -8.00 -5.07
CA ALA A 9 25.39 -9.32 -5.61
C ALA A 9 24.47 -9.68 -6.80
N TYR A 10 23.16 -9.45 -6.63
CA TYR A 10 22.18 -9.70 -7.69
C TYR A 10 22.43 -8.86 -8.94
N PHE A 11 22.61 -7.55 -8.81
CA PHE A 11 22.75 -6.64 -9.94
C PHE A 11 24.05 -6.89 -10.72
N ALA A 12 25.14 -7.24 -10.03
CA ALA A 12 26.38 -7.66 -10.70
C ALA A 12 26.16 -8.94 -11.51
N ALA A 13 25.56 -9.96 -10.91
CA ALA A 13 25.26 -11.24 -11.57
C ALA A 13 24.33 -11.08 -12.76
N LEU A 14 23.26 -10.29 -12.60
CA LEU A 14 22.30 -10.02 -13.64
C LEU A 14 22.94 -9.25 -14.81
N ARG A 15 23.79 -8.25 -14.52
CA ARG A 15 24.48 -7.50 -15.57
C ARG A 15 25.34 -8.42 -16.42
N GLU A 16 26.15 -9.28 -15.81
CA GLU A 16 26.97 -10.24 -16.55
C GLU A 16 26.11 -11.22 -17.37
N ALA A 17 25.02 -11.73 -16.79
CA ALA A 17 24.13 -12.62 -17.51
C ALA A 17 23.44 -11.93 -18.72
N LEU A 18 23.02 -10.67 -18.58
CA LEU A 18 22.46 -9.87 -19.68
C LEU A 18 23.52 -9.55 -20.75
N LEU A 19 24.78 -9.34 -20.34
CA LEU A 19 25.89 -9.27 -21.27
C LEU A 19 26.13 -10.57 -22.03
N GLU A 20 25.55 -11.71 -21.67
CA GLU A 20 25.66 -12.95 -22.45
C GLU A 20 24.39 -13.30 -23.23
N ALA A 21 23.28 -12.55 -23.01
CA ALA A 21 21.99 -12.78 -23.66
C ALA A 21 22.05 -12.67 -25.20
N GLN A 22 21.40 -13.60 -25.90
CA GLN A 22 21.50 -13.79 -27.36
C GLN A 22 20.20 -13.56 -28.11
N ASP A 23 19.06 -13.94 -27.54
CA ASP A 23 17.79 -13.98 -28.26
C ASP A 23 16.66 -13.25 -27.54
N LEU A 24 16.31 -13.68 -26.33
CA LEU A 24 15.10 -13.22 -25.67
C LEU A 24 15.27 -13.15 -24.15
N VAL A 25 15.02 -11.98 -23.60
CA VAL A 25 14.98 -11.73 -22.17
C VAL A 25 13.56 -11.36 -21.75
N TYR A 26 13.07 -11.99 -20.69
CA TYR A 26 11.86 -11.56 -19.99
C TYR A 26 12.23 -10.93 -18.66
N ILE A 27 11.67 -9.76 -18.36
CA ILE A 27 11.74 -9.09 -17.06
C ILE A 27 10.30 -8.92 -16.56
N VAL A 28 9.94 -9.65 -15.50
CA VAL A 28 8.65 -9.55 -14.82
C VAL A 28 8.89 -8.92 -13.45
N GLY A 29 8.17 -7.85 -13.12
CA GLY A 29 8.34 -7.14 -11.87
C GLY A 29 7.06 -6.51 -11.34
N TRP A 30 7.05 -6.26 -10.03
CA TRP A 30 6.06 -5.36 -9.44
C TRP A 30 6.34 -3.93 -9.89
N ASP A 31 7.60 -3.52 -9.92
CA ASP A 31 8.05 -2.20 -10.35
C ASP A 31 9.41 -2.27 -11.05
N ILE A 32 9.70 -1.26 -11.87
CA ILE A 32 10.97 -1.12 -12.58
C ILE A 32 11.29 0.36 -12.77
N HIS A 33 12.56 0.72 -12.66
CA HIS A 33 13.00 2.10 -12.83
C HIS A 33 14.20 2.18 -13.79
N SER A 34 14.11 3.04 -14.79
CA SER A 34 15.12 3.14 -15.86
C SER A 34 16.47 3.63 -15.35
N GLU A 35 16.48 4.46 -14.32
CA GLU A 35 17.69 4.99 -13.67
C GLU A 35 18.28 4.08 -12.57
N THR A 36 17.72 2.87 -12.36
CA THR A 36 18.32 1.88 -11.45
C THR A 36 19.75 1.59 -11.88
N ARG A 37 20.73 1.81 -10.99
CA ARG A 37 22.14 1.50 -11.27
C ARG A 37 22.37 0.00 -11.10
N LEU A 38 22.61 -0.69 -12.21
CA LEU A 38 22.86 -2.12 -12.25
C LEU A 38 24.35 -2.39 -12.03
N VAL A 39 24.83 -2.19 -10.80
CA VAL A 39 26.25 -2.30 -10.42
C VAL A 39 26.45 -3.17 -9.18
N GLY A 40 27.62 -3.81 -9.10
CA GLY A 40 28.03 -4.58 -7.93
C GLY A 40 28.53 -3.73 -6.77
N ALA A 41 29.17 -4.37 -5.78
CA ALA A 41 29.71 -3.72 -4.58
C ALA A 41 30.77 -2.64 -4.89
N SER A 42 31.45 -2.72 -6.03
CA SER A 42 32.37 -1.68 -6.52
C SER A 42 31.66 -0.35 -6.83
N GLY A 43 30.34 -0.38 -7.03
CA GLY A 43 29.55 0.76 -7.42
C GLY A 43 29.80 1.23 -8.86
N ARG A 44 30.49 0.43 -9.69
CA ARG A 44 30.82 0.75 -11.09
C ARG A 44 30.66 -0.46 -12.00
N ALA A 45 30.46 -0.21 -13.29
CA ALA A 45 30.50 -1.22 -14.34
C ALA A 45 31.67 -0.98 -15.31
N ASP A 46 32.51 -1.99 -15.53
CA ASP A 46 33.75 -1.88 -16.31
C ASP A 46 33.63 -2.48 -17.74
N ASP A 47 32.42 -2.55 -18.29
CA ASP A 47 32.12 -3.18 -19.60
C ASP A 47 31.90 -2.19 -20.76
N GLY A 48 32.06 -0.90 -20.48
CA GLY A 48 31.87 0.19 -21.46
C GLY A 48 30.41 0.48 -21.83
N LEU A 49 29.43 -0.08 -21.11
CA LEU A 49 28.01 0.21 -21.30
C LEU A 49 27.46 1.07 -20.14
N PRO A 50 26.33 1.79 -20.33
CA PRO A 50 25.72 2.58 -19.26
C PRO A 50 25.45 1.77 -17.98
N GLU A 51 25.55 2.41 -16.82
CA GLU A 51 25.26 1.78 -15.52
C GLU A 51 23.75 1.72 -15.21
N GLN A 52 22.99 2.66 -15.76
CA GLN A 52 21.55 2.76 -15.56
C GLN A 52 20.81 1.72 -16.41
N LEU A 53 19.83 1.04 -15.82
CA LEU A 53 19.11 -0.08 -16.42
C LEU A 53 18.52 0.24 -17.80
N GLY A 54 17.74 1.30 -17.94
CA GLY A 54 17.11 1.68 -19.21
C GLY A 54 18.14 1.92 -20.32
N PRO A 55 19.09 2.87 -20.14
CA PRO A 55 20.20 3.08 -21.06
C PRO A 55 21.02 1.81 -21.36
N PHE A 56 21.25 0.96 -20.37
CA PHE A 56 21.96 -0.32 -20.52
C PHE A 56 21.20 -1.28 -21.45
N LEU A 57 19.91 -1.53 -21.21
CA LEU A 57 19.10 -2.44 -22.03
C LEU A 57 19.00 -1.94 -23.48
N ARG A 58 18.85 -0.62 -23.67
CA ARG A 58 18.90 -0.01 -25.01
C ARG A 58 20.25 -0.25 -25.68
N ALA A 59 21.35 0.05 -25.01
CA ALA A 59 22.69 -0.16 -25.58
C ALA A 59 22.95 -1.65 -25.90
N LEU A 60 22.41 -2.55 -25.09
CA LEU A 60 22.53 -3.99 -25.27
C LEU A 60 21.84 -4.48 -26.55
N VAL A 61 20.59 -4.07 -26.80
CA VAL A 61 19.91 -4.44 -28.05
C VAL A 61 20.60 -3.80 -29.28
N HIS A 62 21.15 -2.60 -29.18
CA HIS A 62 21.94 -2.02 -30.30
C HIS A 62 23.19 -2.84 -30.60
N ARG A 63 23.89 -3.32 -29.56
CA ARG A 63 25.08 -4.17 -29.71
C ARG A 63 24.74 -5.57 -30.22
N ARG A 64 23.52 -6.06 -29.98
CA ARG A 64 23.03 -7.37 -30.42
C ARG A 64 21.76 -7.25 -31.25
N PRO A 65 21.88 -7.15 -32.59
CA PRO A 65 20.72 -7.04 -33.49
C PRO A 65 19.67 -8.15 -33.29
N GLY A 66 20.11 -9.35 -32.88
CA GLY A 66 19.23 -10.47 -32.57
C GLY A 66 18.50 -10.37 -31.23
N LEU A 67 18.96 -9.59 -30.26
CA LEU A 67 18.38 -9.61 -28.91
C LEU A 67 17.04 -8.87 -28.86
N ARG A 68 16.07 -9.45 -28.15
CA ARG A 68 14.79 -8.87 -27.77
C ARG A 68 14.62 -8.91 -26.25
N ILE A 69 13.94 -7.92 -25.71
CA ILE A 69 13.74 -7.76 -24.27
C ILE A 69 12.28 -7.39 -24.04
N ASN A 70 11.56 -8.24 -23.31
CA ASN A 70 10.16 -8.05 -22.97
C ASN A 70 10.04 -7.74 -21.47
N ILE A 71 9.50 -6.57 -21.15
CA ILE A 71 9.36 -6.07 -19.79
C ILE A 71 7.87 -6.06 -19.45
N LEU A 72 7.46 -6.85 -18.46
CA LEU A 72 6.09 -6.95 -17.97
C LEU A 72 6.04 -6.43 -16.53
N VAL A 73 5.31 -5.34 -16.31
CA VAL A 73 5.26 -4.66 -15.00
C VAL A 73 3.82 -4.49 -14.56
N TRP A 74 3.50 -4.68 -13.29
CA TRP A 74 2.14 -4.50 -12.78
C TRP A 74 1.48 -3.17 -13.19
N ASP A 75 0.24 -3.20 -13.71
CA ASP A 75 -0.58 -2.00 -13.92
C ASP A 75 -1.13 -1.47 -12.59
N PHE A 76 -0.64 -0.31 -12.18
CA PHE A 76 -0.79 0.17 -10.81
C PHE A 76 -2.07 0.94 -10.56
N VAL A 77 -2.57 0.88 -9.32
CA VAL A 77 -3.64 1.78 -8.88
C VAL A 77 -3.09 3.21 -8.75
N SER A 78 -3.87 4.24 -9.08
CA SER A 78 -3.46 5.66 -9.05
C SER A 78 -2.85 6.14 -7.72
N PHE A 79 -3.06 5.42 -6.61
CA PHE A 79 -2.42 5.70 -5.31
C PHE A 79 -0.90 5.50 -5.30
N TYR A 80 -0.35 4.64 -6.18
CA TYR A 80 1.09 4.38 -6.28
C TYR A 80 1.80 5.26 -7.32
N ALA A 81 1.07 6.19 -7.96
CA ALA A 81 1.63 7.03 -9.02
C ALA A 81 2.80 7.90 -8.55
N SER A 82 2.84 8.29 -7.27
CA SER A 82 3.94 9.08 -6.69
C SER A 82 5.20 8.28 -6.39
N GLU A 83 5.10 6.95 -6.35
CA GLU A 83 6.22 6.04 -6.04
C GLU A 83 6.87 5.48 -7.31
N ARG A 84 6.21 5.66 -8.47
CA ARG A 84 6.64 5.10 -9.75
C ARG A 84 7.27 6.13 -10.67
N GLU A 85 8.14 5.63 -11.54
CA GLU A 85 8.73 6.44 -12.58
C GLU A 85 7.68 6.89 -13.59
N TRP A 86 7.64 8.20 -13.86
CA TRP A 86 6.80 8.74 -14.91
C TRP A 86 7.28 8.27 -16.29
N ASN A 87 6.35 7.76 -17.09
CA ASN A 87 6.56 7.35 -18.47
C ASN A 87 7.66 6.27 -18.66
N SER A 88 7.71 5.28 -17.77
CA SER A 88 8.70 4.17 -17.83
C SER A 88 8.76 3.51 -19.21
N ALA A 89 7.60 3.24 -19.83
CA ALA A 89 7.54 2.58 -21.15
C ALA A 89 8.43 3.29 -22.18
N ALA A 90 8.25 4.59 -22.39
CA ALA A 90 9.06 5.35 -23.35
C ALA A 90 10.54 5.37 -22.97
N LYS A 91 10.86 5.44 -21.66
CA LYS A 91 12.24 5.42 -21.17
C LYS A 91 12.95 4.08 -21.42
N PHE A 92 12.23 2.98 -21.61
CA PHE A 92 12.83 1.70 -21.99
C PHE A 92 12.83 1.45 -23.51
N THR A 93 11.77 1.86 -24.21
CA THR A 93 11.53 1.45 -25.60
C THR A 93 12.04 2.43 -26.65
N ALA A 94 12.33 3.68 -26.30
CA ALA A 94 12.81 4.69 -27.24
C ALA A 94 14.07 4.22 -28.00
N ASP A 95 14.09 4.43 -29.31
CA ASP A 95 15.20 4.09 -30.21
C ASP A 95 15.58 2.59 -30.23
N THR A 96 14.65 1.66 -29.97
CA THR A 96 14.96 0.21 -29.94
C THR A 96 14.41 -0.59 -31.12
N ASP A 97 13.76 0.06 -32.09
CA ASP A 97 13.06 -0.58 -33.21
C ASP A 97 12.06 -1.67 -32.77
N GLY A 98 11.42 -1.47 -31.60
CA GLY A 98 10.44 -2.42 -31.03
C GLY A 98 11.06 -3.69 -30.45
N ARG A 99 12.39 -3.76 -30.31
CA ARG A 99 13.10 -4.90 -29.72
C ARG A 99 13.14 -4.87 -28.20
N VAL A 100 12.95 -3.70 -27.59
CA VAL A 100 12.54 -3.60 -26.19
C VAL A 100 11.05 -3.32 -26.16
N GLN A 101 10.27 -4.23 -25.57
CA GLN A 101 8.83 -4.10 -25.39
C GLN A 101 8.54 -3.92 -23.92
N PHE A 102 7.61 -3.03 -23.60
CA PHE A 102 7.20 -2.73 -22.24
C PHE A 102 5.69 -2.80 -22.16
N GLU A 103 5.16 -3.68 -21.33
CA GLU A 103 3.73 -3.89 -21.15
C GLU A 103 3.34 -3.74 -19.68
N LEU A 104 2.17 -3.13 -19.45
CA LEU A 104 1.58 -3.02 -18.12
C LEU A 104 0.60 -4.17 -17.90
N ASP A 105 0.91 -5.02 -16.94
CA ASP A 105 0.10 -6.17 -16.57
C ASP A 105 -1.17 -5.73 -15.83
N SER A 106 -2.24 -5.61 -16.60
CA SER A 106 -3.59 -5.28 -16.17
C SER A 106 -4.50 -6.51 -16.03
N THR A 107 -3.93 -7.74 -16.07
CA THR A 107 -4.74 -8.97 -16.06
C THR A 107 -5.30 -9.33 -14.69
N LEU A 108 -4.79 -8.69 -13.63
CA LEU A 108 -5.14 -9.01 -12.25
C LEU A 108 -6.34 -8.18 -11.76
N PRO A 109 -7.24 -8.78 -10.96
CA PRO A 109 -8.39 -8.04 -10.44
C PRO A 109 -7.95 -6.87 -9.56
N PHE A 110 -8.76 -5.81 -9.58
CA PHE A 110 -8.57 -4.63 -8.74
C PHE A 110 -8.17 -4.98 -7.29
N GLY A 111 -7.16 -4.27 -6.76
CA GLY A 111 -6.66 -4.48 -5.40
C GLY A 111 -5.69 -5.66 -5.24
N SER A 112 -5.44 -6.40 -6.32
CA SER A 112 -4.35 -7.39 -6.42
C SER A 112 -3.18 -6.78 -7.17
N ALA A 113 -1.97 -7.29 -6.94
CA ALA A 113 -0.76 -6.87 -7.61
C ALA A 113 -0.06 -8.02 -8.33
N GLN A 114 0.57 -7.70 -9.47
CA GLN A 114 1.61 -8.55 -10.02
C GLN A 114 2.81 -8.30 -9.13
N HIS A 115 3.20 -9.30 -8.34
CA HIS A 115 4.24 -9.16 -7.34
C HIS A 115 5.45 -10.10 -7.53
N GLN A 116 5.51 -10.86 -8.63
CA GLN A 116 6.66 -11.68 -8.98
C GLN A 116 7.84 -10.82 -9.46
N LYS A 117 9.06 -11.18 -9.07
CA LYS A 117 10.28 -10.57 -9.60
C LYS A 117 11.11 -11.64 -10.27
N ILE A 118 10.95 -11.76 -11.59
CA ILE A 118 11.53 -12.82 -12.40
C ILE A 118 12.32 -12.19 -13.54
N VAL A 119 13.57 -12.62 -13.75
CA VAL A 119 14.31 -12.30 -14.97
C VAL A 119 14.76 -13.59 -15.63
N CYS A 120 14.23 -13.89 -16.82
CA CYS A 120 14.62 -15.07 -17.58
C CYS A 120 15.45 -14.65 -18.79
N ILE A 121 16.58 -15.33 -19.01
CA ILE A 121 17.52 -15.02 -20.10
C ILE A 121 17.63 -16.25 -20.97
N ASP A 122 17.13 -16.11 -22.21
CA ASP A 122 17.20 -17.10 -23.27
C ASP A 122 16.57 -18.47 -22.93
N GLY A 123 15.84 -18.55 -21.82
CA GLY A 123 15.32 -19.79 -21.23
C GLY A 123 16.41 -20.76 -20.76
N ALA A 124 17.60 -20.23 -20.48
CA ALA A 124 18.75 -20.99 -19.97
C ALA A 124 19.16 -20.57 -18.55
N LEU A 125 18.99 -19.28 -18.20
CA LEU A 125 19.18 -18.75 -16.85
C LEU A 125 17.92 -18.04 -16.38
N ALA A 126 17.63 -18.10 -15.09
CA ALA A 126 16.57 -17.33 -14.48
C ALA A 126 16.94 -16.83 -13.08
N PHE A 127 16.49 -15.61 -12.77
CA PHE A 127 16.58 -14.99 -11.45
C PHE A 127 15.18 -14.88 -10.85
N VAL A 128 15.01 -15.30 -9.59
CA VAL A 128 13.74 -15.23 -8.85
C VAL A 128 13.99 -14.87 -7.39
N GLY A 129 13.18 -13.99 -6.81
CA GLY A 129 13.26 -13.65 -5.40
C GLY A 129 12.47 -12.40 -5.04
N GLY A 130 12.96 -11.64 -4.05
CA GLY A 130 12.28 -10.45 -3.52
C GLY A 130 12.63 -9.13 -4.23
N LEU A 131 13.68 -9.11 -5.06
CA LEU A 131 14.26 -7.87 -5.60
C LEU A 131 13.66 -7.45 -6.95
N ASP A 132 12.95 -6.32 -6.94
CA ASP A 132 12.56 -5.57 -8.14
C ASP A 132 13.76 -4.79 -8.72
N LEU A 133 13.76 -4.56 -10.03
CA LEU A 133 14.78 -3.76 -10.74
C LEU A 133 14.46 -2.25 -10.68
N THR A 134 14.34 -1.73 -9.46
CA THR A 134 13.91 -0.35 -9.17
C THR A 134 14.82 0.31 -8.12
N ILE A 135 14.58 1.59 -7.85
CA ILE A 135 15.40 2.43 -6.97
C ILE A 135 15.24 2.07 -5.49
N ARG A 136 16.21 2.47 -4.65
CA ARG A 136 16.21 2.23 -3.20
C ARG A 136 16.26 0.76 -2.78
N ARG A 137 16.77 -0.12 -3.65
CA ARG A 137 17.00 -1.55 -3.38
C ARG A 137 18.48 -1.90 -3.25
N TRP A 138 19.37 -1.11 -3.87
CA TRP A 138 20.81 -1.38 -3.86
C TRP A 138 21.37 -1.34 -2.43
N ASP A 139 22.04 -2.40 -2.00
CA ASP A 139 22.82 -2.48 -0.77
C ASP A 139 23.83 -3.64 -0.89
N THR A 140 24.75 -3.71 0.07
CA THR A 140 25.69 -4.81 0.28
C THR A 140 25.40 -5.48 1.62
N SER A 141 25.87 -6.71 1.83
CA SER A 141 25.70 -7.41 3.11
C SER A 141 26.42 -6.76 4.30
N GLU A 142 27.22 -5.72 4.03
CA GLU A 142 27.75 -4.87 5.09
C GLU A 142 26.68 -3.98 5.73
N HIS A 143 25.64 -3.59 4.99
CA HIS A 143 24.55 -2.74 5.48
C HIS A 143 25.00 -1.47 6.22
N CYS A 144 26.20 -0.95 5.92
CA CYS A 144 26.77 0.24 6.55
C CYS A 144 25.72 1.35 6.59
N ALA A 145 25.53 1.98 7.75
CA ALA A 145 24.47 2.96 7.95
C ALA A 145 24.63 4.17 7.01
N ASP A 146 25.86 4.52 6.68
CA ASP A 146 26.29 5.70 5.93
C ASP A 146 26.76 5.38 4.48
N GLN A 147 26.43 4.20 3.94
CA GLN A 147 26.86 3.75 2.62
C GLN A 147 26.61 4.80 1.51
N PRO A 148 27.65 5.45 0.94
CA PRO A 148 27.49 6.56 -0.02
C PRO A 148 26.81 6.17 -1.33
N LEU A 149 26.86 4.88 -1.70
CA LEU A 149 26.23 4.36 -2.90
C LEU A 149 24.71 4.17 -2.75
N ARG A 150 24.16 4.21 -1.53
CA ARG A 150 22.71 4.14 -1.27
C ARG A 150 22.03 5.49 -1.41
N CYS A 151 21.96 5.96 -2.65
CA CYS A 151 21.21 7.16 -3.03
C CYS A 151 20.25 6.84 -4.17
N ASP A 152 19.05 7.42 -4.12
CA ASP A 152 18.14 7.39 -5.28
C ASP A 152 18.65 8.31 -6.40
N PRO A 153 18.08 8.25 -7.62
CA PRO A 153 18.56 9.07 -8.73
C PRO A 153 18.45 10.58 -8.51
N GLN A 154 17.66 11.02 -7.53
CA GLN A 154 17.58 12.42 -7.11
C GLN A 154 18.66 12.80 -6.08
N GLY A 155 19.60 11.89 -5.79
CA GLY A 155 20.67 12.09 -4.83
C GLY A 155 20.24 11.97 -3.37
N LYS A 156 19.02 11.48 -3.09
CA LYS A 156 18.52 11.35 -1.73
C LYS A 156 18.99 10.02 -1.13
N PRO A 157 19.70 10.04 0.01
CA PRO A 157 20.15 8.81 0.67
C PRO A 157 18.97 8.03 1.24
N TYR A 158 19.11 6.71 1.32
CA TYR A 158 18.13 5.81 1.93
C TYR A 158 18.77 4.80 2.91
N LYS A 159 17.93 4.28 3.81
CA LYS A 159 18.33 3.36 4.88
C LYS A 159 18.80 2.01 4.33
N PRO A 160 19.55 1.21 5.11
CA PRO A 160 19.95 -0.13 4.71
C PRO A 160 18.76 -0.99 4.30
N PHE A 161 18.98 -1.82 3.29
CA PHE A 161 17.96 -2.64 2.65
C PHE A 161 18.52 -4.04 2.45
N HIS A 162 17.78 -5.04 2.88
CA HIS A 162 18.18 -6.43 2.79
C HIS A 162 17.12 -7.24 2.04
N ASP A 163 17.59 -8.06 1.11
CA ASP A 163 16.75 -8.96 0.33
C ASP A 163 17.60 -10.09 -0.28
N VAL A 164 16.94 -11.12 -0.79
CA VAL A 164 17.57 -12.30 -1.36
C VAL A 164 16.99 -12.59 -2.74
N GLN A 165 17.88 -12.85 -3.69
CA GLN A 165 17.54 -13.34 -5.03
C GLN A 165 18.19 -14.70 -5.26
N CYS A 166 17.57 -15.56 -6.06
CA CYS A 166 18.11 -16.84 -6.48
C CYS A 166 18.46 -16.80 -7.96
N LEU A 167 19.57 -17.44 -8.35
CA LEU A 167 19.95 -17.73 -9.73
C LEU A 167 19.89 -19.24 -9.97
N VAL A 168 19.16 -19.64 -11.01
CA VAL A 168 19.01 -21.04 -11.46
C VAL A 168 19.25 -21.17 -12.95
N ASP A 169 19.61 -22.37 -13.37
CA ASP A 169 19.77 -22.81 -14.76
C ASP A 169 18.96 -24.09 -15.03
N GLY A 170 19.11 -24.65 -16.23
CA GLY A 170 18.50 -25.94 -16.61
C GLY A 170 16.98 -25.93 -16.64
N ASP A 171 16.36 -27.05 -16.24
CA ASP A 171 14.91 -27.26 -16.30
C ASP A 171 14.11 -26.23 -15.49
N ALA A 172 14.68 -25.75 -14.38
CA ALA A 172 14.07 -24.71 -13.56
C ALA A 172 14.00 -23.37 -14.32
N ALA A 173 15.10 -22.97 -14.99
CA ALA A 173 15.12 -21.77 -15.81
C ALA A 173 14.18 -21.88 -17.03
N ALA A 174 14.10 -23.06 -17.66
CA ALA A 174 13.17 -23.31 -18.75
C ALA A 174 11.70 -23.17 -18.31
N SER A 175 11.34 -23.76 -17.17
CA SER A 175 9.99 -23.68 -16.60
C SER A 175 9.60 -22.26 -16.20
N LEU A 176 10.55 -21.49 -15.64
CA LEU A 176 10.33 -20.07 -15.32
C LEU A 176 10.18 -19.20 -16.58
N PHE A 177 10.89 -19.56 -17.66
CA PHE A 177 10.74 -18.90 -18.95
C PHE A 177 9.35 -19.15 -19.54
N GLU A 178 8.85 -20.39 -19.48
CA GLU A 178 7.47 -20.74 -19.88
C GLU A 178 6.44 -19.96 -19.06
N LEU A 179 6.63 -19.84 -17.74
CA LEU A 179 5.79 -19.02 -16.87
C LEU A 179 5.80 -17.54 -17.30
N ALA A 180 6.97 -16.97 -17.59
CA ALA A 180 7.08 -15.59 -18.06
C ALA A 180 6.39 -15.37 -19.42
N GLU A 181 6.51 -16.33 -20.34
CA GLU A 181 5.80 -16.31 -21.61
C GLU A 181 4.28 -16.41 -21.45
N GLU A 182 3.79 -17.30 -20.57
CA GLU A 182 2.36 -17.43 -20.28
C GLU A 182 1.77 -16.11 -19.80
N ARG A 183 2.48 -15.41 -18.91
CA ARG A 183 2.08 -14.07 -18.45
C ARG A 183 2.11 -13.04 -19.56
N TRP A 184 3.15 -13.05 -20.39
CA TRP A 184 3.25 -12.17 -21.55
C TRP A 184 2.05 -12.36 -22.50
N ARG A 185 1.68 -13.62 -22.77
CA ARG A 185 0.47 -13.96 -23.56
C ARG A 185 -0.81 -13.51 -22.85
N ALA A 186 -0.91 -13.69 -21.53
CA ALA A 186 -2.07 -13.27 -20.75
C ALA A 186 -2.27 -11.75 -20.80
N ALA A 187 -1.19 -10.96 -20.86
CA ALA A 187 -1.20 -9.52 -21.09
C ALA A 187 -1.53 -9.13 -22.55
N GLY A 188 -1.96 -10.07 -23.39
CA GLY A 188 -2.39 -9.84 -24.77
C GLY A 188 -1.25 -9.74 -25.78
N GLN A 189 -0.01 -10.01 -25.37
CA GLN A 189 1.16 -9.87 -26.23
C GLN A 189 1.45 -11.16 -27.00
N GLN A 190 2.04 -11.02 -28.18
CA GLN A 190 2.51 -12.16 -28.95
C GLN A 190 3.84 -12.68 -28.39
N THR A 191 3.98 -14.00 -28.38
CA THR A 191 5.26 -14.66 -28.09
C THR A 191 6.00 -14.92 -29.38
N HIS A 192 7.31 -15.10 -29.26
CA HIS A 192 8.16 -15.36 -30.39
C HIS A 192 8.85 -16.71 -30.24
N ASP A 193 9.05 -17.39 -31.37
CA ASP A 193 9.85 -18.61 -31.37
C ASP A 193 11.27 -18.32 -30.86
N ARG A 194 11.74 -19.23 -30.00
CA ARG A 194 13.10 -19.21 -29.46
C ARG A 194 14.09 -19.66 -30.53
N ARG A 195 15.18 -18.92 -30.66
CA ARG A 195 16.35 -19.37 -31.42
C ARG A 195 17.17 -20.34 -30.58
N ALA A 196 17.73 -21.34 -31.25
CA ALA A 196 18.69 -22.24 -30.63
C ALA A 196 19.89 -21.45 -30.11
N LEU A 197 20.25 -21.67 -28.84
CA LEU A 197 21.39 -21.02 -28.22
C LEU A 197 22.69 -21.67 -28.69
N LYS A 198 23.70 -20.84 -28.93
CA LYS A 198 25.04 -21.35 -29.25
C LYS A 198 25.76 -21.83 -27.99
N SER A 199 25.61 -21.10 -26.91
CA SER A 199 26.18 -21.38 -25.58
C SER A 199 25.63 -20.37 -24.58
N MET A 200 25.36 -20.73 -23.33
CA MET A 200 25.11 -19.76 -22.27
C MET A 200 26.10 -19.99 -21.14
N ARG A 201 26.63 -18.91 -20.55
CA ARG A 201 27.61 -18.99 -19.47
C ARG A 201 26.98 -18.60 -18.15
N TRP A 202 27.26 -19.39 -17.12
CA TRP A 202 27.03 -19.00 -15.74
C TRP A 202 27.90 -17.77 -15.41
N PRO A 203 27.37 -16.74 -14.71
CA PRO A 203 28.15 -15.56 -14.33
C PRO A 203 29.43 -15.93 -13.58
N SER A 204 30.59 -15.45 -14.05
CA SER A 204 31.91 -15.90 -13.61
C SER A 204 32.24 -15.54 -12.16
N HIS A 205 31.69 -14.45 -11.62
CA HIS A 205 31.88 -14.07 -10.20
C HIS A 205 30.85 -14.70 -9.26
N VAL A 206 29.89 -15.49 -9.76
CA VAL A 206 28.90 -16.17 -8.94
C VAL A 206 29.31 -17.63 -8.79
N PRO A 207 29.63 -18.11 -7.57
CA PRO A 207 29.91 -19.52 -7.37
C PRO A 207 28.66 -20.35 -7.65
N VAL A 208 28.83 -21.53 -8.26
CA VAL A 208 27.77 -22.54 -8.26
C VAL A 208 27.75 -23.15 -6.86
N GLU A 209 26.73 -22.84 -6.08
CA GLU A 209 26.67 -23.24 -4.66
C GLU A 209 26.02 -24.62 -4.46
N ALA A 210 25.16 -25.03 -5.39
CA ALA A 210 24.59 -26.38 -5.43
C ALA A 210 24.26 -26.80 -6.86
N GLU A 211 24.56 -28.06 -7.18
CA GLU A 211 24.28 -28.71 -8.46
C GLU A 211 23.21 -29.79 -8.30
N GLN A 212 22.41 -30.05 -9.34
CA GLN A 212 21.43 -31.16 -9.38
C GLN A 212 20.45 -31.20 -8.18
N MET A 213 20.19 -30.06 -7.54
CA MET A 213 19.23 -29.96 -6.44
C MET A 213 17.79 -29.92 -6.98
N PRO A 214 16.88 -30.78 -6.49
CA PRO A 214 15.48 -30.71 -6.86
C PRO A 214 14.87 -29.33 -6.61
N VAL A 215 14.19 -28.78 -7.61
CA VAL A 215 13.56 -27.46 -7.56
C VAL A 215 12.06 -27.59 -7.83
N GLY A 216 11.23 -27.13 -6.91
CA GLY A 216 9.82 -26.87 -7.11
C GLY A 216 9.56 -25.38 -7.38
N ILE A 217 8.61 -25.09 -8.27
CA ILE A 217 8.09 -23.73 -8.49
C ILE A 217 6.71 -23.67 -7.86
N ALA A 218 6.49 -22.71 -6.96
CA ALA A 218 5.21 -22.49 -6.30
C ALA A 218 4.67 -21.11 -6.63
N ARG A 219 3.43 -21.06 -7.15
CA ARG A 219 2.76 -19.81 -7.52
C ARG A 219 1.61 -19.47 -6.59
N THR A 220 1.38 -18.17 -6.44
CA THR A 220 0.03 -17.64 -6.21
C THR A 220 -0.39 -16.99 -7.51
N GLU A 221 -1.55 -17.32 -8.05
CA GLU A 221 -2.00 -16.73 -9.32
C GLU A 221 -3.52 -16.72 -9.40
N VAL A 222 -4.08 -15.62 -9.88
CA VAL A 222 -5.52 -15.50 -10.14
C VAL A 222 -5.78 -15.91 -11.59
N VAL A 223 -6.28 -17.12 -11.77
CA VAL A 223 -6.38 -17.74 -13.11
C VAL A 223 -7.65 -17.33 -13.85
N CYS A 224 -8.70 -16.90 -13.14
CA CYS A 224 -9.90 -16.39 -13.81
C CYS A 224 -10.59 -15.25 -13.06
N PRO A 225 -11.34 -14.38 -13.79
CA PRO A 225 -12.17 -13.34 -13.19
C PRO A 225 -13.28 -13.88 -12.26
N LEU A 226 -13.57 -15.19 -12.32
CA LEU A 226 -14.55 -15.89 -11.48
C LEU A 226 -13.94 -16.39 -10.14
N GLY A 227 -12.62 -16.22 -9.94
CA GLY A 227 -11.97 -16.40 -8.64
C GLY A 227 -11.29 -17.75 -8.39
N SER A 228 -10.95 -18.54 -9.41
CA SER A 228 -10.06 -19.70 -9.21
C SER A 228 -8.62 -19.21 -9.02
N THR A 229 -8.09 -19.42 -7.82
CA THR A 229 -6.72 -19.02 -7.47
C THR A 229 -5.83 -20.26 -7.35
N ILE A 230 -4.69 -20.26 -8.03
CA ILE A 230 -3.59 -21.19 -7.74
C ILE A 230 -2.97 -20.74 -6.41
N ARG A 231 -2.91 -21.64 -5.43
CA ARG A 231 -2.36 -21.37 -4.09
C ARG A 231 -1.26 -22.37 -3.75
N GLU A 232 -0.31 -22.58 -4.67
CA GLU A 232 0.82 -23.48 -4.46
C GLU A 232 1.76 -22.92 -3.39
N VAL A 233 1.94 -21.59 -3.35
CA VAL A 233 2.71 -20.87 -2.31
C VAL A 233 2.18 -21.22 -0.91
N GLU A 234 0.89 -21.01 -0.64
CA GLU A 234 0.30 -21.29 0.67
C GLU A 234 0.40 -22.77 1.02
N ARG A 235 0.08 -23.66 0.08
CA ARG A 235 0.10 -25.11 0.29
C ARG A 235 1.51 -25.63 0.62
N SER A 236 2.52 -25.15 -0.11
CA SER A 236 3.91 -25.54 0.12
C SER A 236 4.48 -24.99 1.42
N LEU A 237 4.14 -23.75 1.83
CA LEU A 237 4.49 -23.23 3.16
C LEU A 237 3.95 -24.12 4.27
N ILE A 238 2.65 -24.46 4.20
CA ILE A 238 2.01 -25.33 5.20
C ILE A 238 2.65 -26.72 5.21
N ALA A 239 2.97 -27.29 4.04
CA ALA A 239 3.64 -28.58 3.95
C ALA A 239 5.04 -28.56 4.59
N ALA A 240 5.86 -27.54 4.27
CA ALA A 240 7.19 -27.37 4.84
C ALA A 240 7.14 -27.18 6.37
N ILE A 241 6.20 -26.34 6.86
CA ILE A 241 5.97 -26.16 8.29
C ILE A 241 5.62 -27.50 8.96
N ARG A 242 4.69 -28.27 8.39
CA ARG A 242 4.26 -29.56 8.98
C ARG A 242 5.36 -30.62 8.96
N SER A 243 6.37 -30.48 8.10
CA SER A 243 7.55 -31.35 8.11
C SER A 243 8.64 -30.94 9.12
N ALA A 244 8.54 -29.76 9.73
CA ALA A 244 9.58 -29.22 10.60
C ALA A 244 9.70 -30.00 11.92
N THR A 245 10.94 -30.30 12.30
CA THR A 245 11.29 -31.15 13.45
C THR A 245 12.31 -30.53 14.41
N ASN A 246 13.13 -29.59 13.95
CA ASN A 246 14.22 -29.02 14.74
C ASN A 246 14.27 -27.49 14.68
N PHE A 247 14.40 -26.90 13.49
CA PHE A 247 14.62 -25.46 13.35
C PHE A 247 13.95 -24.89 12.09
N VAL A 248 13.22 -23.79 12.25
CA VAL A 248 12.73 -22.97 11.14
C VAL A 248 13.37 -21.60 11.20
N TYR A 249 14.01 -21.20 10.11
CA TYR A 249 14.48 -19.83 9.88
C TYR A 249 13.57 -19.14 8.88
N ILE A 250 13.13 -17.93 9.18
CA ILE A 250 12.26 -17.14 8.31
C ILE A 250 12.84 -15.74 8.20
N GLU A 251 12.94 -15.23 6.98
CA GLU A 251 13.05 -13.81 6.73
C GLU A 251 11.80 -13.37 5.97
N ASN A 252 11.08 -12.37 6.48
CA ASN A 252 9.91 -11.89 5.77
C ASN A 252 9.60 -10.42 6.02
N GLN A 253 9.31 -9.70 4.94
CA GLN A 253 8.86 -8.30 5.00
C GLN A 253 7.57 -8.14 5.82
N PHE A 254 6.62 -9.07 5.69
CA PHE A 254 5.35 -9.01 6.41
C PHE A 254 5.06 -10.32 7.14
N THR A 255 4.49 -10.21 8.32
CA THR A 255 4.06 -11.34 9.16
C THR A 255 2.63 -11.11 9.63
N SER A 256 1.65 -11.18 8.72
CA SER A 256 0.22 -10.96 9.01
C SER A 256 -0.70 -12.14 8.64
N ALA A 257 -0.17 -13.18 8.00
CA ALA A 257 -0.93 -14.38 7.62
C ALA A 257 -1.20 -15.29 8.83
N ILE A 258 -2.28 -14.99 9.56
CA ILE A 258 -2.70 -15.72 10.78
C ILE A 258 -2.82 -17.23 10.56
N LYS A 259 -3.29 -17.65 9.38
CA LYS A 259 -3.38 -19.08 9.05
C LYS A 259 -2.01 -19.77 9.08
N ILE A 260 -0.97 -19.11 8.55
CA ILE A 260 0.39 -19.66 8.54
C ILE A 260 0.98 -19.65 9.96
N ALA A 261 0.75 -18.58 10.74
CA ALA A 261 1.17 -18.52 12.14
C ALA A 261 0.56 -19.67 12.97
N ARG A 262 -0.73 -19.95 12.80
CA ARG A 262 -1.42 -21.05 13.50
C ARG A 262 -0.87 -22.41 13.13
N GLU A 263 -0.61 -22.67 11.85
CA GLU A 263 -0.02 -23.94 11.42
C GLU A 263 1.39 -24.14 12.03
N LEU A 264 2.20 -23.07 12.08
CA LEU A 264 3.53 -23.12 12.70
C LEU A 264 3.45 -23.30 14.21
N ALA A 265 2.56 -22.57 14.90
CA ALA A 265 2.35 -22.71 16.33
C ALA A 265 1.86 -24.12 16.71
N GLU A 266 0.93 -24.70 15.94
CA GLU A 266 0.47 -26.07 16.13
C GLU A 266 1.58 -27.10 15.86
N GLN A 267 2.44 -26.89 14.86
CA GLN A 267 3.61 -27.75 14.68
C GLN A 267 4.57 -27.65 15.86
N MET A 268 4.86 -26.45 16.35
CA MET A 268 5.71 -26.26 17.53
C MET A 268 5.13 -26.93 18.77
N LYS A 269 3.80 -27.02 18.91
CA LYS A 269 3.15 -27.81 19.99
C LYS A 269 3.36 -29.30 19.80
N ARG A 270 3.24 -29.82 18.57
CA ARG A 270 3.47 -31.24 18.26
C ARG A 270 4.93 -31.65 18.43
N VAL A 271 5.86 -30.74 18.16
CA VAL A 271 7.30 -30.99 18.22
C VAL A 271 7.95 -30.09 19.26
N PRO A 272 8.15 -30.56 20.51
CA PRO A 272 8.70 -29.75 21.59
C PRO A 272 10.13 -29.25 21.36
N SER A 273 10.92 -29.95 20.54
CA SER A 273 12.28 -29.55 20.14
C SER A 273 12.31 -28.43 19.11
N LEU A 274 11.19 -28.17 18.41
CA LEU A 274 11.16 -27.21 17.31
C LEU A 274 11.37 -25.78 17.83
N ARG A 275 12.33 -25.08 17.23
CA ARG A 275 12.64 -23.68 17.49
C ARG A 275 12.49 -22.85 16.22
N VAL A 276 12.17 -21.57 16.36
CA VAL A 276 11.92 -20.69 15.23
C VAL A 276 12.63 -19.35 15.41
N LEU A 277 13.28 -18.88 14.35
CA LEU A 277 13.82 -17.53 14.26
C LEU A 277 13.18 -16.79 13.08
N VAL A 278 12.54 -15.66 13.35
CA VAL A 278 11.89 -14.80 12.35
C VAL A 278 12.60 -13.46 12.32
N VAL A 279 13.23 -13.15 11.19
CA VAL A 279 13.83 -11.84 10.88
C VAL A 279 12.82 -11.03 10.06
N ALA A 280 12.46 -9.86 10.56
CA ALA A 280 11.42 -8.99 10.01
C ALA A 280 11.84 -7.51 10.12
N PRO A 281 11.21 -6.59 9.38
CA PRO A 281 11.56 -5.17 9.50
C PRO A 281 11.09 -4.56 10.82
N LYS A 282 11.85 -3.57 11.33
CA LYS A 282 11.44 -2.77 12.51
C LYS A 282 10.10 -2.06 12.27
N LEU A 283 10.02 -1.32 11.17
CA LEU A 283 8.87 -0.54 10.70
C LEU A 283 8.74 -0.69 9.17
N HIS A 284 7.52 -0.57 8.64
CA HIS A 284 7.29 -0.57 7.20
C HIS A 284 7.52 0.82 6.59
N SER A 285 7.90 0.87 5.31
CA SER A 285 8.36 2.08 4.62
C SER A 285 7.25 3.10 4.36
N SER A 286 6.04 2.66 4.02
CA SER A 286 4.94 3.58 3.73
C SER A 286 4.02 3.77 4.94
N TRP A 287 3.46 4.97 5.06
CA TRP A 287 2.51 5.30 6.13
C TRP A 287 1.28 4.39 6.12
N LEU A 288 0.79 4.02 4.93
CA LEU A 288 -0.36 3.14 4.76
C LEU A 288 -0.04 1.68 5.11
N GLU A 289 1.12 1.17 4.67
CA GLU A 289 1.62 -0.16 5.05
C GLU A 289 1.81 -0.25 6.57
N SER A 290 2.41 0.78 7.17
CA SER A 290 2.63 0.83 8.61
C SER A 290 1.33 0.76 9.41
N GLN A 291 0.27 1.45 8.97
CA GLN A 291 -1.02 1.42 9.69
C GLN A 291 -1.78 0.11 9.47
N ALA A 292 -1.79 -0.44 8.26
CA ALA A 292 -2.57 -1.66 7.96
C ALA A 292 -1.87 -2.94 8.45
N MET A 293 -0.55 -3.05 8.32
CA MET A 293 0.19 -4.30 8.51
C MET A 293 0.67 -4.51 9.94
N GLN A 294 0.88 -3.45 10.72
CA GLN A 294 1.29 -3.57 12.13
C GLN A 294 0.26 -4.30 13.00
N ASN A 295 -1.03 -4.06 12.77
CA ASN A 295 -2.10 -4.81 13.45
C ASN A 295 -2.08 -6.29 13.08
N GLY A 296 -1.81 -6.62 11.81
CA GLY A 296 -1.65 -7.99 11.37
C GLY A 296 -0.47 -8.69 12.06
N ARG A 297 0.65 -7.97 12.26
CA ARG A 297 1.83 -8.46 12.96
C ARG A 297 1.58 -8.81 14.42
N GLY A 298 0.86 -7.95 15.15
CA GLY A 298 0.48 -8.24 16.54
C GLY A 298 -0.28 -9.57 16.63
N ALA A 299 -1.36 -9.71 15.86
CA ALA A 299 -2.17 -10.93 15.84
C ALA A 299 -1.39 -12.18 15.37
N PHE A 300 -0.42 -12.01 14.47
CA PHE A 300 0.46 -13.10 14.04
C PHE A 300 1.36 -13.59 15.18
N ILE A 301 1.96 -12.66 15.93
CA ILE A 301 2.81 -12.99 17.10
C ILE A 301 1.96 -13.61 18.22
N ASP A 302 0.76 -13.09 18.46
CA ASP A 302 -0.15 -13.55 19.52
C ASP A 302 -0.52 -15.03 19.37
N CYS A 303 -0.57 -15.56 18.13
CA CYS A 303 -0.81 -16.99 17.89
C CYS A 303 0.18 -17.91 18.64
N PHE A 304 1.44 -17.49 18.81
CA PHE A 304 2.46 -18.28 19.50
C PHE A 304 2.35 -18.16 21.02
N SER A 305 1.96 -16.99 21.52
CA SER A 305 1.66 -16.76 22.93
C SER A 305 0.43 -17.56 23.36
N GLU A 306 -0.64 -17.52 22.57
CA GLU A 306 -1.87 -18.30 22.79
C GLU A 306 -1.62 -19.82 22.76
N ALA A 307 -0.72 -20.27 21.88
CA ALA A 307 -0.31 -21.67 21.79
C ALA A 307 0.64 -22.13 22.92
N GLY A 308 1.17 -21.20 23.73
CA GLY A 308 2.11 -21.51 24.81
C GLY A 308 3.50 -21.92 24.32
N VAL A 309 3.95 -21.40 23.17
CA VAL A 309 5.25 -21.73 22.54
C VAL A 309 6.16 -20.51 22.31
N ALA A 310 5.78 -19.36 22.87
CA ALA A 310 6.46 -18.08 22.67
C ALA A 310 7.94 -18.08 23.13
N ASP A 311 8.31 -18.95 24.07
CA ASP A 311 9.68 -19.11 24.58
C ASP A 311 10.64 -19.71 23.55
N ARG A 312 10.13 -20.42 22.54
CA ARG A 312 10.91 -21.13 21.51
C ARG A 312 10.92 -20.43 20.13
N ILE A 313 10.27 -19.28 20.03
CA ILE A 313 10.29 -18.43 18.83
C ILE A 313 10.90 -17.06 19.16
N ARG A 314 11.65 -16.50 18.22
CA ARG A 314 12.16 -15.12 18.30
C ARG A 314 11.74 -14.34 17.06
N PHE A 315 11.18 -13.16 17.29
CA PHE A 315 10.95 -12.15 16.25
C PHE A 315 11.98 -11.04 16.41
N VAL A 316 12.83 -10.85 15.42
CA VAL A 316 13.95 -9.92 15.48
C VAL A 316 14.04 -9.07 14.20
N TYR A 317 14.73 -7.94 14.29
CA TYR A 317 15.09 -7.09 13.16
C TYR A 317 16.59 -6.74 13.22
N PRO A 318 17.26 -6.57 12.07
CA PRO A 318 18.67 -6.23 12.05
C PRO A 318 18.91 -4.74 12.24
N VAL A 319 20.01 -4.42 12.91
CA VAL A 319 20.56 -3.05 13.00
C VAL A 319 22.01 -3.06 12.58
N SER A 320 22.42 -1.99 11.91
CA SER A 320 23.83 -1.66 11.64
C SER A 320 24.16 -0.34 12.31
N ARG A 321 25.31 -0.28 12.98
CA ARG A 321 25.86 0.90 13.63
C ARG A 321 27.09 1.38 12.89
N ASP A 322 27.19 2.69 12.73
CA ASP A 322 28.41 3.36 12.33
C ASP A 322 28.56 4.68 13.08
N GLY A 323 29.74 4.92 13.66
CA GLY A 323 29.97 6.01 14.60
C GLY A 323 28.95 6.04 15.76
N GLU A 324 28.24 7.17 15.91
CA GLU A 324 27.20 7.37 16.93
C GLU A 324 25.78 6.95 16.47
N GLY A 325 25.61 6.54 15.21
CA GLY A 325 24.30 6.29 14.59
C GLY A 325 23.94 4.80 14.48
N GLU A 326 22.71 4.44 14.86
CA GLU A 326 22.13 3.11 14.61
C GLU A 326 21.06 3.19 13.51
N ALA A 327 21.19 2.36 12.48
CA ALA A 327 20.20 2.23 11.40
C ALA A 327 19.58 0.83 11.41
N ALA A 328 18.25 0.77 11.47
CA ALA A 328 17.52 -0.47 11.23
C ALA A 328 17.60 -0.85 9.74
N VAL A 329 17.92 -2.11 9.47
CA VAL A 329 17.94 -2.67 8.12
C VAL A 329 16.50 -3.02 7.72
N MET A 330 16.06 -2.53 6.56
CA MET A 330 14.77 -2.88 5.98
C MET A 330 14.85 -4.30 5.40
N VAL A 331 14.23 -5.27 6.09
CA VAL A 331 14.12 -6.65 5.63
C VAL A 331 12.98 -6.74 4.61
N HIS A 332 13.32 -6.95 3.35
CA HIS A 332 12.39 -7.17 2.25
C HIS A 332 12.42 -8.61 1.73
N SER A 333 13.34 -9.45 2.19
CA SER A 333 13.40 -10.87 1.81
C SER A 333 12.10 -11.62 2.10
N LYS A 334 11.90 -12.70 1.32
CA LYS A 334 10.84 -13.70 1.54
C LYS A 334 11.47 -15.08 1.46
N LEU A 335 12.09 -15.47 2.56
CA LEU A 335 12.89 -16.69 2.66
C LEU A 335 12.41 -17.55 3.84
N MET A 336 12.39 -18.86 3.65
CA MET A 336 12.15 -19.83 4.71
C MET A 336 13.09 -21.03 4.56
N ILE A 337 13.74 -21.43 5.65
CA ILE A 337 14.53 -22.65 5.73
C ILE A 337 13.94 -23.55 6.82
N VAL A 338 13.72 -24.82 6.50
CA VAL A 338 13.21 -25.84 7.43
C VAL A 338 14.21 -26.97 7.57
N ASP A 339 14.70 -27.19 8.79
CA ASP A 339 15.60 -28.29 9.20
C ASP A 339 16.86 -28.47 8.34
N ASP A 340 17.31 -27.39 7.69
CA ASP A 340 18.34 -27.37 6.67
C ASP A 340 18.06 -28.31 5.47
N ARG A 341 16.81 -28.74 5.30
CA ARG A 341 16.36 -29.67 4.24
C ARG A 341 15.57 -28.99 3.15
N ILE A 342 14.83 -27.95 3.49
CA ILE A 342 14.01 -27.20 2.55
C ILE A 342 14.48 -25.75 2.61
N LEU A 343 14.81 -25.18 1.45
CA LEU A 343 15.06 -23.75 1.26
C LEU A 343 14.01 -23.19 0.32
N ARG A 344 13.34 -22.13 0.74
CA ARG A 344 12.36 -21.41 -0.08
C ARG A 344 12.81 -19.97 -0.24
N ILE A 345 12.81 -19.48 -1.48
CA ILE A 345 13.12 -18.07 -1.83
C ILE A 345 12.15 -17.63 -2.91
N GLY A 346 11.55 -16.44 -2.76
CA GLY A 346 10.62 -15.93 -3.77
C GLY A 346 10.11 -14.54 -3.49
N SER A 347 8.93 -14.26 -4.02
CA SER A 347 8.27 -12.96 -3.86
C SER A 347 7.18 -12.94 -2.79
N ALA A 348 6.71 -14.11 -2.33
CA ALA A 348 5.53 -14.20 -1.48
C ALA A 348 5.80 -13.82 -0.01
N ASN A 349 5.12 -12.77 0.45
CA ASN A 349 5.15 -12.38 1.85
C ASN A 349 4.30 -13.31 2.73
N LEU A 350 4.55 -13.34 4.05
CA LEU A 350 3.64 -14.00 5.00
C LEU A 350 2.46 -13.07 5.36
N ASN A 351 1.72 -12.61 4.35
CA ASN A 351 0.47 -11.87 4.49
C ASN A 351 -0.65 -12.54 3.67
N ASN A 352 -1.90 -12.11 3.85
CA ASN A 352 -3.03 -12.77 3.21
C ASN A 352 -3.04 -12.55 1.69
N ARG A 353 -2.59 -11.38 1.22
CA ARG A 353 -2.52 -11.07 -0.21
C ARG A 353 -1.58 -12.01 -0.98
N SER A 354 -0.36 -12.25 -0.50
CA SER A 354 0.59 -13.13 -1.19
C SER A 354 0.14 -14.59 -1.14
N MET A 355 -0.71 -14.95 -0.17
CA MET A 355 -1.28 -16.30 -0.08
C MET A 355 -2.47 -16.53 -1.02
N GLY A 356 -3.10 -15.51 -1.60
CA GLY A 356 -4.35 -15.74 -2.35
C GLY A 356 -4.90 -14.63 -3.24
N ALA A 357 -4.34 -13.43 -3.23
CA ALA A 357 -4.79 -12.30 -4.04
C ALA A 357 -3.74 -11.87 -5.08
N ASP A 358 -2.53 -11.59 -4.63
CA ASP A 358 -1.43 -11.14 -5.49
C ASP A 358 -0.83 -12.30 -6.25
N SER A 359 -0.28 -12.03 -7.44
CA SER A 359 0.46 -13.07 -8.16
C SER A 359 1.89 -13.14 -7.65
N GLU A 360 2.33 -14.31 -7.20
CA GLU A 360 3.62 -14.56 -6.55
C GLU A 360 4.32 -15.76 -7.19
N CYS A 361 5.65 -15.86 -7.03
CA CYS A 361 6.45 -16.96 -7.52
C CYS A 361 7.61 -17.24 -6.56
N ASP A 362 7.67 -18.46 -6.05
CA ASP A 362 8.69 -18.91 -5.13
C ASP A 362 9.36 -20.18 -5.66
N LEU A 363 10.67 -20.26 -5.50
CA LEU A 363 11.45 -21.47 -5.70
C LEU A 363 11.60 -22.21 -4.38
N ILE A 364 11.39 -23.53 -4.43
CA ILE A 364 11.51 -24.45 -3.30
C ILE A 364 12.58 -25.46 -3.65
N PHE A 365 13.65 -25.47 -2.88
CA PHE A 365 14.75 -26.41 -3.01
C PHE A 365 14.65 -27.45 -1.90
N GLU A 366 14.67 -28.73 -2.26
CA GLU A 366 14.65 -29.84 -1.31
C GLU A 366 15.96 -30.61 -1.39
N ALA A 367 16.62 -30.80 -0.25
CA ALA A 367 17.86 -31.56 -0.17
C ALA A 367 17.63 -33.03 -0.52
N ALA A 368 18.38 -33.51 -1.52
CA ALA A 368 18.39 -34.92 -1.95
C ALA A 368 19.69 -35.65 -1.56
N SER A 369 20.64 -34.91 -0.99
CA SER A 369 21.95 -35.39 -0.55
C SER A 369 22.40 -34.61 0.70
N ASP A 370 23.40 -35.14 1.41
CA ASP A 370 24.00 -34.44 2.55
C ASP A 370 24.72 -33.15 2.11
N GLU A 371 25.23 -33.10 0.89
CA GLU A 371 25.82 -31.90 0.31
C GLU A 371 24.77 -30.80 0.12
N HIS A 372 23.58 -31.13 -0.40
CA HIS A 372 22.49 -30.16 -0.50
C HIS A 372 22.06 -29.68 0.90
N ARG A 373 22.04 -30.58 1.87
CA ARG A 373 21.69 -30.24 3.26
C ARG A 373 22.72 -29.29 3.88
N GLU A 374 24.01 -29.53 3.69
CA GLU A 374 25.06 -28.63 4.17
C GLU A 374 25.05 -27.29 3.44
N PHE A 375 24.74 -27.28 2.14
CA PHE A 375 24.52 -26.03 1.40
C PHE A 375 23.39 -25.20 2.02
N ILE A 376 22.21 -25.78 2.26
CA ILE A 376 21.08 -25.07 2.87
C ILE A 376 21.44 -24.60 4.29
N ALA A 377 22.14 -25.42 5.07
CA ALA A 377 22.65 -25.03 6.38
C ALA A 377 23.62 -23.84 6.29
N SER A 378 24.51 -23.84 5.29
CA SER A 378 25.43 -22.74 5.02
C SER A 378 24.68 -21.46 4.66
N VAL A 379 23.64 -21.52 3.83
CA VAL A 379 22.78 -20.35 3.52
C VAL A 379 22.20 -19.78 4.82
N ARG A 380 21.58 -20.60 5.68
CA ARG A 380 21.05 -20.17 6.98
C ARG A 380 22.13 -19.49 7.83
N ARG A 381 23.28 -20.13 7.98
CA ARG A 381 24.37 -19.65 8.83
C ARG A 381 24.96 -18.34 8.31
N ARG A 382 25.19 -18.20 7.00
CA ARG A 382 25.70 -16.96 6.38
C ARG A 382 24.71 -15.80 6.52
N LEU A 383 23.41 -16.07 6.37
CA LEU A 383 22.37 -15.06 6.56
C LEU A 383 22.34 -14.54 8.00
N ILE A 384 22.33 -15.44 8.98
CA ILE A 384 22.39 -15.07 10.40
C ILE A 384 23.71 -14.35 10.73
N ALA A 385 24.83 -14.88 10.25
CA ALA A 385 26.16 -14.35 10.54
C ALA A 385 26.31 -12.90 10.06
N HIS A 386 25.83 -12.57 8.86
CA HIS A 386 25.97 -11.21 8.34
C HIS A 386 25.16 -10.19 9.15
N PHE A 387 23.96 -10.54 9.67
CA PHE A 387 23.18 -9.66 10.55
C PHE A 387 23.81 -9.47 11.93
N CYS A 388 24.66 -10.39 12.35
CA CYS A 388 25.31 -10.39 13.66
C CYS A 388 26.76 -9.87 13.62
N GLY A 389 27.30 -9.58 12.42
CA GLY A 389 28.72 -9.26 12.26
C GLY A 389 29.61 -10.41 12.74
N LEU A 390 29.19 -11.65 12.45
CA LEU A 390 29.90 -12.88 12.73
C LEU A 390 30.36 -13.54 11.42
N ASP A 391 31.25 -14.52 11.54
CA ASP A 391 31.51 -15.47 10.47
C ASP A 391 30.59 -16.71 10.58
N GLU A 392 30.48 -17.46 9.48
CA GLU A 392 29.67 -18.68 9.41
C GLU A 392 30.13 -19.75 10.42
N ARG A 393 31.44 -19.82 10.69
CA ARG A 393 32.02 -20.82 11.60
C ARG A 393 31.56 -20.60 13.04
N SER A 394 31.46 -19.35 13.46
CA SER A 394 30.98 -18.93 14.77
C SER A 394 29.52 -19.35 14.96
N VAL A 395 28.67 -19.12 13.95
CA VAL A 395 27.27 -19.57 14.00
C VAL A 395 27.18 -21.10 14.03
N ARG A 396 28.02 -21.79 13.24
CA ARG A 396 28.04 -23.26 13.18
C ARG A 396 28.40 -23.90 14.52
N GLN A 397 29.35 -23.33 15.26
CA GLN A 397 29.78 -23.87 16.56
C GLN A 397 28.67 -23.85 17.62
N ASP A 398 27.72 -22.92 17.48
CA ASP A 398 26.62 -22.70 18.43
C ASP A 398 25.24 -23.03 17.84
N ASP A 399 25.15 -23.85 16.77
CA ASP A 399 23.87 -24.18 16.11
C ASP A 399 22.83 -24.74 17.12
N ASP A 400 23.26 -25.56 18.07
CA ASP A 400 22.40 -26.11 19.12
C ASP A 400 21.96 -25.07 20.17
N ARG A 401 22.73 -23.99 20.33
CA ARG A 401 22.48 -22.88 21.26
C ARG A 401 22.15 -21.56 20.55
N LEU A 402 21.76 -21.61 19.28
CA LEU A 402 21.69 -20.44 18.40
C LEU A 402 20.91 -19.27 19.01
N LEU A 403 19.72 -19.51 19.59
CA LEU A 403 18.94 -18.43 20.21
C LEU A 403 19.68 -17.78 21.40
N GLY A 404 20.45 -18.55 22.17
CA GLY A 404 21.28 -18.03 23.25
C GLY A 404 22.46 -17.20 22.73
N LEU A 405 23.12 -17.66 21.66
CA LEU A 405 24.15 -16.86 20.97
C LEU A 405 23.57 -15.52 20.50
N LEU A 406 22.37 -15.51 19.92
CA LEU A 406 21.72 -14.28 19.46
C LEU A 406 21.39 -13.32 20.62
N ASP A 407 20.97 -13.84 21.77
CA ASP A 407 20.74 -13.04 22.97
C ASP A 407 22.05 -12.42 23.49
N GLU A 408 23.16 -13.15 23.43
CA GLU A 408 24.50 -12.66 23.79
C GLU A 408 24.98 -11.58 22.82
N VAL A 409 24.86 -11.82 21.52
CA VAL A 409 25.22 -10.87 20.45
C VAL A 409 24.40 -9.59 20.55
N SER A 410 23.10 -9.68 20.86
CA SER A 410 22.23 -8.50 21.01
C SER A 410 22.63 -7.61 22.20
N ARG A 411 23.14 -8.21 23.28
CA ARG A 411 23.60 -7.46 24.47
C ARG A 411 24.99 -6.87 24.29
N ALA A 412 25.81 -7.47 23.43
CA ALA A 412 27.13 -6.95 23.11
C ALA A 412 27.01 -5.63 22.31
N ASP A 413 27.89 -4.68 22.59
CA ASP A 413 27.99 -3.43 21.82
C ASP A 413 28.74 -3.70 20.51
N ARG A 414 28.02 -4.29 19.55
CA ARG A 414 28.54 -4.68 18.24
C ARG A 414 28.04 -3.76 17.13
N ALA A 415 28.85 -3.64 16.08
CA ALA A 415 28.48 -2.89 14.88
C ALA A 415 27.22 -3.43 14.20
N LYS A 416 26.97 -4.75 14.26
CA LYS A 416 25.75 -5.38 13.76
C LYS A 416 25.13 -6.24 14.83
N ALA A 417 23.80 -6.17 14.94
CA ALA A 417 23.05 -6.97 15.91
C ALA A 417 21.62 -7.22 15.44
N LEU A 418 21.01 -8.27 15.99
CA LEU A 418 19.58 -8.53 15.90
C LEU A 418 18.89 -8.00 17.17
N ARG A 419 17.83 -7.21 16.99
CA ARG A 419 17.02 -6.61 18.07
C ARG A 419 15.63 -7.22 18.07
N GLN A 420 15.02 -7.37 19.23
CA GLN A 420 13.68 -7.93 19.32
C GLN A 420 12.63 -6.99 18.72
N VAL A 421 11.70 -7.53 17.93
CA VAL A 421 10.54 -6.79 17.43
C VAL A 421 9.56 -6.59 18.59
N GLU A 422 9.20 -5.33 18.87
CA GLU A 422 8.17 -5.02 19.85
C GLU A 422 6.77 -5.30 19.29
N SER A 423 5.93 -5.98 20.08
CA SER A 423 4.50 -6.16 19.82
C SER A 423 3.70 -4.93 20.23
N SER A 424 4.02 -3.74 19.68
CA SER A 424 3.22 -2.55 19.97
C SER A 424 1.92 -2.54 19.16
N ILE A 425 0.80 -2.69 19.86
CA ILE A 425 -0.56 -2.61 19.31
C ILE A 425 -0.94 -1.13 19.21
N LEU A 426 -0.73 -0.51 18.04
CA LEU A 426 -1.40 0.76 17.75
C LEU A 426 -2.79 0.46 17.21
N THR A 427 -3.74 0.21 18.11
CA THR A 427 -5.17 0.03 17.80
C THR A 427 -5.81 1.37 17.40
N SER A 428 -5.39 1.95 16.28
CA SER A 428 -6.17 3.00 15.66
C SER A 428 -7.40 2.35 15.01
N THR A 429 -8.61 2.80 15.33
CA THR A 429 -9.87 2.29 14.74
C THR A 429 -9.86 2.36 13.20
N LEU A 430 -9.06 3.28 12.63
CA LEU A 430 -8.81 3.42 11.20
C LEU A 430 -8.03 2.23 10.64
N ALA A 431 -6.99 1.75 11.32
CA ALA A 431 -6.20 0.61 10.88
C ALA A 431 -7.04 -0.67 10.74
N THR A 432 -7.96 -0.94 11.68
CA THR A 432 -8.88 -2.09 11.61
C THR A 432 -9.87 -1.99 10.43
N MET A 433 -10.26 -0.78 10.01
CA MET A 433 -11.14 -0.59 8.85
C MET A 433 -10.39 -0.71 7.52
N VAL A 434 -9.09 -0.41 7.49
CA VAL A 434 -8.27 -0.44 6.27
C VAL A 434 -7.66 -1.82 6.02
N GLN A 435 -7.36 -2.59 7.07
CA GLN A 435 -6.67 -3.89 6.95
C GLN A 435 -7.32 -4.89 5.98
N PRO A 436 -8.66 -5.10 5.94
CA PRO A 436 -9.26 -6.04 4.98
C PRO A 436 -9.17 -5.61 3.50
N VAL A 437 -8.97 -4.31 3.26
CA VAL A 437 -8.76 -3.77 1.90
C VAL A 437 -7.28 -3.77 1.56
N ALA A 438 -6.43 -3.52 2.55
CA ALA A 438 -5.00 -3.47 2.41
C ALA A 438 -4.31 -4.84 2.46
N ASP A 439 -4.93 -5.90 2.96
CA ASP A 439 -4.41 -7.28 2.96
C ASP A 439 -5.56 -8.29 2.74
N PRO A 440 -6.14 -8.31 1.53
CA PRO A 440 -7.27 -9.18 1.23
C PRO A 440 -6.83 -10.64 1.04
N GLU A 441 -7.55 -11.59 1.64
CA GLU A 441 -7.32 -13.04 1.42
C GLU A 441 -7.70 -13.51 0.01
N ARG A 442 -8.54 -12.75 -0.69
CA ARG A 442 -9.03 -13.07 -2.04
C ARG A 442 -9.06 -11.80 -2.89
N PRO A 443 -8.90 -11.91 -4.22
CA PRO A 443 -8.95 -10.76 -5.12
C PRO A 443 -10.23 -9.96 -4.94
N LEU A 444 -10.12 -8.62 -4.94
CA LEU A 444 -11.29 -7.74 -4.82
C LEU A 444 -11.94 -7.58 -6.19
N HIS A 445 -12.96 -8.39 -6.48
CA HIS A 445 -13.71 -8.30 -7.75
C HIS A 445 -14.60 -7.05 -7.81
N LEU A 446 -14.01 -5.88 -8.11
CA LEU A 446 -14.73 -4.60 -8.27
C LEU A 446 -15.12 -4.29 -9.71
N GLU A 447 -14.73 -5.08 -10.70
CA GLU A 447 -15.03 -4.85 -12.13
C GLU A 447 -16.54 -4.84 -12.43
N ARG A 448 -17.34 -5.67 -11.76
CA ARG A 448 -18.82 -5.61 -11.85
C ARG A 448 -19.42 -4.36 -11.19
N ALA A 449 -18.68 -3.68 -10.32
CA ALA A 449 -19.07 -2.41 -9.73
C ALA A 449 -18.63 -1.24 -10.63
N ALA A 450 -17.45 -1.32 -11.25
CA ALA A 450 -16.92 -0.32 -12.16
C ALA A 450 -17.69 -0.23 -13.50
N SER A 451 -17.97 -1.37 -14.15
CA SER A 451 -18.77 -1.39 -15.39
C SER A 451 -20.24 -1.00 -15.19
N ARG A 452 -20.74 -1.05 -13.95
CA ARG A 452 -22.06 -0.53 -13.56
C ARG A 452 -22.05 0.95 -13.17
N MET A 453 -20.89 1.53 -12.84
CA MET A 453 -20.76 2.96 -12.52
C MET A 453 -20.73 3.82 -13.80
N TRP A 454 -20.07 3.34 -14.86
CA TRP A 454 -19.87 4.09 -16.11
C TRP A 454 -20.85 3.68 -17.21
N SER A 455 -22.16 3.81 -16.96
CA SER A 455 -23.15 3.66 -18.03
C SER A 455 -23.08 4.85 -19.00
N THR A 456 -23.49 4.67 -20.26
CA THR A 456 -23.61 5.78 -21.23
C THR A 456 -24.45 6.94 -20.67
N LYS A 457 -25.46 6.64 -19.83
CA LYS A 457 -26.26 7.64 -19.14
C LYS A 457 -25.49 8.41 -18.06
N THR A 458 -24.58 7.74 -17.35
CA THR A 458 -23.70 8.37 -16.35
C THR A 458 -22.67 9.27 -17.04
N ILE A 459 -22.08 8.82 -18.15
CA ILE A 459 -21.13 9.60 -18.95
C ILE A 459 -21.82 10.81 -19.56
N ILE A 460 -23.01 10.63 -20.16
CA ILE A 460 -23.84 11.75 -20.66
C ILE A 460 -24.19 12.70 -19.51
N GLY A 461 -24.49 12.20 -18.32
CA GLY A 461 -24.74 13.05 -17.14
C GLY A 461 -23.52 13.88 -16.74
N ILE A 462 -22.34 13.28 -16.67
CA ILE A 462 -21.08 13.95 -16.31
C ILE A 462 -20.69 14.97 -17.40
N VAL A 463 -20.77 14.59 -18.67
CA VAL A 463 -20.47 15.48 -19.80
C VAL A 463 -21.49 16.62 -19.90
N SER A 464 -22.77 16.35 -19.65
CA SER A 464 -23.81 17.39 -19.57
C SER A 464 -23.58 18.35 -18.41
N ILE A 465 -23.14 17.85 -17.25
CA ILE A 465 -22.77 18.69 -16.10
C ILE A 465 -21.52 19.52 -16.42
N ALA A 466 -20.50 18.92 -17.04
CA ALA A 466 -19.29 19.63 -17.45
C ALA A 466 -19.58 20.70 -18.51
N LEU A 467 -20.42 20.41 -19.50
CA LEU A 467 -20.89 21.36 -20.51
C LEU A 467 -21.78 22.45 -19.90
N ALA A 468 -22.63 22.12 -18.93
CA ALA A 468 -23.45 23.10 -18.22
C ALA A 468 -22.57 24.03 -17.35
N LEU A 469 -21.56 23.49 -16.66
CA LEU A 469 -20.60 24.28 -15.87
C LEU A 469 -19.70 25.14 -16.77
N PHE A 470 -19.27 24.60 -17.91
CA PHE A 470 -18.50 25.34 -18.91
C PHE A 470 -19.34 26.43 -19.57
N GLY A 471 -20.60 26.12 -19.92
CA GLY A 471 -21.57 27.09 -20.41
C GLY A 471 -21.91 28.16 -19.37
N LEU A 472 -22.01 27.79 -18.09
CA LEU A 472 -22.19 28.73 -16.98
C LEU A 472 -20.95 29.61 -16.79
N ALA A 473 -19.74 29.06 -16.95
CA ALA A 473 -18.48 29.81 -16.87
C ALA A 473 -18.34 30.79 -18.05
N ILE A 474 -18.73 30.39 -19.26
CA ILE A 474 -18.78 31.27 -20.44
C ILE A 474 -19.87 32.34 -20.27
N ALA A 475 -21.05 31.97 -19.77
CA ALA A 475 -22.09 32.93 -19.45
C ALA A 475 -21.62 33.91 -18.36
N TRP A 476 -20.86 33.45 -17.37
CA TRP A 476 -20.26 34.28 -16.33
C TRP A 476 -19.22 35.25 -16.88
N SER A 477 -18.40 34.82 -17.85
CA SER A 477 -17.33 35.64 -18.42
C SER A 477 -17.79 36.61 -19.51
N TYR A 478 -18.85 36.27 -20.25
CA TYR A 478 -19.31 37.05 -21.42
C TYR A 478 -20.70 37.68 -21.27
N THR A 479 -21.41 37.48 -20.15
CA THR A 479 -22.65 38.21 -19.83
C THR A 479 -22.50 39.04 -18.56
N SER A 480 -23.49 39.89 -18.26
CA SER A 480 -23.53 40.73 -17.06
C SER A 480 -23.74 39.97 -15.74
N LEU A 481 -23.78 38.63 -15.76
CA LEU A 481 -23.91 37.75 -14.58
C LEU A 481 -22.77 37.94 -13.57
N SER A 482 -21.54 38.17 -14.02
CA SER A 482 -20.40 38.53 -13.15
C SER A 482 -20.61 39.85 -12.41
N GLY A 483 -21.44 40.76 -12.94
CA GLY A 483 -21.82 42.03 -12.30
C GLY A 483 -22.89 41.92 -11.21
N PHE A 484 -23.53 40.75 -11.05
CA PHE A 484 -24.40 40.43 -9.89
C PHE A 484 -23.63 39.82 -8.71
N ALA A 485 -22.42 39.32 -8.96
CA ALA A 485 -21.50 38.78 -7.96
C ALA A 485 -20.35 39.74 -7.61
N ASP A 486 -20.48 41.00 -8.06
CA ASP A 486 -19.60 42.08 -7.66
C ASP A 486 -19.72 42.30 -6.15
N THR A 487 -18.59 42.17 -5.44
CA THR A 487 -18.52 42.18 -3.97
C THR A 487 -19.09 43.46 -3.38
N GLY A 488 -19.04 44.58 -4.13
CA GLY A 488 -19.66 45.85 -3.76
C GLY A 488 -21.20 45.85 -3.79
N ARG A 489 -21.84 45.13 -4.73
CA ARG A 489 -23.31 45.04 -4.82
C ARG A 489 -23.88 44.00 -3.87
N VAL A 490 -23.22 42.87 -3.69
CA VAL A 490 -23.63 41.83 -2.72
C VAL A 490 -23.48 42.36 -1.29
N SER A 491 -22.41 43.09 -0.99
CA SER A 491 -22.26 43.79 0.29
C SER A 491 -23.33 44.87 0.48
N ASN A 492 -23.65 45.69 -0.54
CA ASN A 492 -24.68 46.72 -0.42
C ASN A 492 -26.11 46.15 -0.31
N LEU A 493 -26.44 45.04 -0.98
CA LEU A 493 -27.74 44.39 -0.85
C LEU A 493 -27.88 43.67 0.51
N LEU A 494 -26.82 43.03 1.00
CA LEU A 494 -26.81 42.42 2.32
C LEU A 494 -26.81 43.46 3.45
N SER A 495 -26.11 44.60 3.29
CA SER A 495 -26.16 45.71 4.26
C SER A 495 -27.46 46.52 4.22
N ALA A 496 -28.11 46.64 3.06
CA ALA A 496 -29.43 47.26 2.95
C ALA A 496 -30.52 46.42 3.63
N TYR A 497 -30.34 45.10 3.70
CA TYR A 497 -31.30 44.17 4.32
C TYR A 497 -30.87 43.63 5.69
N SER A 498 -29.65 43.88 6.17
CA SER A 498 -29.21 43.47 7.51
C SER A 498 -29.92 44.24 8.63
N GLN A 499 -30.51 45.40 8.33
CA GLN A 499 -31.40 46.14 9.25
C GLN A 499 -32.90 45.86 9.03
N SER A 500 -33.24 45.04 8.03
CA SER A 500 -34.61 44.61 7.73
C SER A 500 -34.87 43.23 8.33
N GLY A 501 -36.07 43.01 8.88
CA GLY A 501 -36.46 41.72 9.47
C GLY A 501 -36.44 40.52 8.50
N TRP A 502 -36.19 40.76 7.20
CA TRP A 502 -36.17 39.74 6.15
C TRP A 502 -34.82 39.05 5.93
N GLY A 503 -33.72 39.58 6.49
CA GLY A 503 -32.39 38.95 6.36
C GLY A 503 -32.35 37.49 6.81
N PRO A 504 -32.83 37.15 8.03
CA PRO A 504 -32.86 35.76 8.50
C PRO A 504 -33.73 34.81 7.66
N PRO A 505 -34.98 35.15 7.28
CA PRO A 505 -35.77 34.33 6.36
C PRO A 505 -35.09 34.02 5.01
N PHE A 506 -34.42 35.00 4.39
CA PHE A 506 -33.73 34.78 3.11
C PHE A 506 -32.54 33.83 3.26
N ALA A 507 -31.75 33.98 4.32
CA ALA A 507 -30.66 33.06 4.61
C ALA A 507 -31.18 31.63 4.84
N ILE A 508 -32.25 31.45 5.61
CA ILE A 508 -32.90 30.15 5.83
C ILE A 508 -33.36 29.53 4.49
N ALA A 509 -33.97 30.32 3.61
CA ALA A 509 -34.37 29.85 2.28
C ALA A 509 -33.17 29.41 1.44
N ALA A 510 -32.05 30.14 1.51
CA ALA A 510 -30.81 29.78 0.83
C ALA A 510 -30.23 28.43 1.30
N PHE A 511 -30.37 28.08 2.59
CA PHE A 511 -30.00 26.74 3.08
C PHE A 511 -30.85 25.62 2.49
N VAL A 512 -32.15 25.84 2.31
CA VAL A 512 -33.06 24.85 1.71
C VAL A 512 -32.71 24.67 0.24
N VAL A 513 -32.61 25.77 -0.52
CA VAL A 513 -32.25 25.73 -1.95
C VAL A 513 -30.85 25.14 -2.15
N GLY A 514 -29.86 25.60 -1.38
CA GLY A 514 -28.50 25.08 -1.40
C GLY A 514 -28.44 23.59 -1.07
N GLY A 515 -29.24 23.14 -0.10
CA GLY A 515 -29.38 21.73 0.22
C GLY A 515 -29.88 20.89 -0.96
N LEU A 516 -30.88 21.39 -1.71
CA LEU A 516 -31.44 20.69 -2.87
C LEU A 516 -30.44 20.54 -4.03
N VAL A 517 -29.49 21.47 -4.17
CA VAL A 517 -28.45 21.45 -5.23
C VAL A 517 -27.09 20.95 -4.74
N VAL A 518 -27.02 20.35 -3.54
CA VAL A 518 -25.79 19.80 -2.93
C VAL A 518 -24.70 20.87 -2.73
N PHE A 519 -25.11 22.11 -2.46
CA PHE A 519 -24.19 23.21 -2.17
C PHE A 519 -23.50 23.00 -0.80
N PRO A 520 -22.20 23.34 -0.66
CA PRO A 520 -21.48 23.17 0.60
C PRO A 520 -22.11 23.97 1.76
N VAL A 521 -22.67 23.25 2.75
CA VAL A 521 -23.38 23.86 3.89
C VAL A 521 -22.50 24.77 4.75
N LEU A 522 -21.20 24.46 4.86
CA LEU A 522 -20.23 25.25 5.63
C LEU A 522 -20.06 26.67 5.06
N VAL A 523 -20.13 26.80 3.73
CA VAL A 523 -20.04 28.10 3.05
C VAL A 523 -21.27 28.94 3.37
N LEU A 524 -22.45 28.35 3.41
CA LEU A 524 -23.69 29.05 3.78
C LEU A 524 -23.68 29.48 5.25
N ILE A 525 -23.14 28.65 6.15
CA ILE A 525 -22.99 29.00 7.58
C ILE A 525 -22.05 30.20 7.72
N ALA A 526 -20.89 30.16 7.09
CA ALA A 526 -19.91 31.24 7.12
C ALA A 526 -20.48 32.55 6.51
N ALA A 527 -21.13 32.47 5.35
CA ALA A 527 -21.73 33.62 4.68
C ALA A 527 -22.88 34.24 5.51
N THR A 528 -23.72 33.41 6.13
CA THR A 528 -24.82 33.86 6.99
C THR A 528 -24.29 34.55 8.25
N ALA A 529 -23.22 34.02 8.84
CA ALA A 529 -22.56 34.62 9.99
C ALA A 529 -21.82 35.93 9.66
N ALA A 530 -21.17 35.99 8.51
CA ALA A 530 -20.53 37.21 8.01
C ALA A 530 -21.56 38.32 7.74
N ALA A 531 -22.75 37.96 7.23
CA ALA A 531 -23.80 38.91 6.86
C ALA A 531 -24.64 39.40 8.05
N LEU A 532 -25.01 38.50 8.98
CA LEU A 532 -25.94 38.79 10.08
C LEU A 532 -25.25 38.93 11.45
N GLY A 533 -23.93 38.79 11.48
CA GLY A 533 -23.15 38.76 12.72
C GLY A 533 -23.20 37.38 13.41
N PRO A 534 -22.39 37.20 14.47
CA PRO A 534 -22.13 35.87 15.04
C PRO A 534 -23.38 35.24 15.69
N TRP A 535 -24.15 36.01 16.46
CA TRP A 535 -25.29 35.47 17.21
C TRP A 535 -26.55 35.27 16.35
N VAL A 536 -26.96 36.32 15.62
CA VAL A 536 -28.12 36.22 14.71
C VAL A 536 -27.80 35.27 13.56
N GLY A 537 -26.57 35.32 13.04
CA GLY A 537 -26.09 34.38 12.02
C GLY A 537 -26.06 32.93 12.51
N PHE A 538 -25.63 32.66 13.75
CA PHE A 538 -25.67 31.32 14.34
C PHE A 538 -27.10 30.76 14.44
N VAL A 539 -28.03 31.56 14.98
CA VAL A 539 -29.45 31.15 15.12
C VAL A 539 -30.06 30.92 13.75
N THR A 540 -29.82 31.84 12.81
CA THR A 540 -30.34 31.77 11.44
C THR A 540 -29.77 30.58 10.66
N ALA A 541 -28.46 30.36 10.73
CA ALA A 541 -27.80 29.24 10.09
C ALA A 541 -28.26 27.91 10.69
N SER A 542 -28.44 27.84 12.02
CA SER A 542 -28.95 26.64 12.68
C SER A 542 -30.38 26.32 12.27
N ALA A 543 -31.24 27.34 12.19
CA ALA A 543 -32.60 27.19 11.67
C ALA A 543 -32.61 26.76 10.20
N GLY A 544 -31.74 27.35 9.36
CA GLY A 544 -31.59 27.00 7.95
C GLY A 544 -31.09 25.57 7.74
N VAL A 545 -30.07 25.14 8.49
CA VAL A 545 -29.53 23.77 8.47
C VAL A 545 -30.61 22.78 8.89
N LEU A 546 -31.36 23.06 9.96
CA LEU A 546 -32.43 22.16 10.44
C LEU A 546 -33.59 22.07 9.44
N LEU A 547 -34.03 23.19 8.87
CA LEU A 547 -35.10 23.20 7.88
C LEU A 547 -34.68 22.49 6.59
N SER A 548 -33.46 22.73 6.11
CA SER A 548 -32.89 22.05 4.95
C SER A 548 -32.75 20.54 5.19
N ALA A 549 -32.24 20.14 6.35
CA ALA A 549 -32.15 18.74 6.76
C ALA A 549 -33.53 18.08 6.82
N PHE A 550 -34.54 18.77 7.38
CA PHE A 550 -35.93 18.31 7.42
C PHE A 550 -36.48 18.05 6.01
N VAL A 551 -36.39 19.03 5.12
CA VAL A 551 -36.91 18.92 3.74
C VAL A 551 -36.25 17.75 3.00
N LEU A 552 -34.93 17.64 3.07
CA LEU A 552 -34.19 16.56 2.42
C LEU A 552 -34.48 15.18 3.04
N PHE A 553 -34.73 15.12 4.36
CA PHE A 553 -35.16 13.90 5.02
C PHE A 553 -36.55 13.47 4.58
N VAL A 554 -37.50 14.41 4.43
CA VAL A 554 -38.84 14.12 3.91
C VAL A 554 -38.77 13.63 2.46
N ILE A 555 -37.94 14.25 1.62
CA ILE A 555 -37.67 13.78 0.25
C ILE A 555 -37.14 12.34 0.28
N GLY A 556 -36.17 12.05 1.14
CA GLY A 556 -35.65 10.70 1.34
C GLY A 556 -36.73 9.70 1.78
N ARG A 557 -37.59 10.09 2.72
CA ARG A 557 -38.71 9.28 3.22
C ARG A 557 -39.74 8.99 2.12
N ALA A 558 -40.04 9.98 1.28
CA ALA A 558 -40.98 9.87 0.17
C ALA A 558 -40.43 9.00 -0.99
N LEU A 559 -39.12 9.09 -1.26
CA LEU A 559 -38.45 8.21 -2.23
C LEU A 559 -38.46 6.74 -1.75
N GLY A 560 -38.30 6.52 -0.45
CA GLY A 560 -38.32 5.19 0.15
C GLY A 560 -37.06 4.37 -0.15
N ARG A 561 -36.87 3.31 0.64
CA ARG A 561 -35.63 2.50 0.66
C ARG A 561 -35.28 1.90 -0.70
N GLN A 562 -36.25 1.31 -1.41
CA GLN A 562 -36.00 0.62 -2.69
C GLN A 562 -35.64 1.59 -3.84
N ARG A 563 -36.35 2.72 -4.00
CA ARG A 563 -36.05 3.68 -5.09
C ARG A 563 -34.77 4.44 -4.81
N LEU A 564 -34.47 4.78 -3.55
CA LEU A 564 -33.20 5.41 -3.21
C LEU A 564 -32.01 4.46 -3.45
N GLN A 565 -32.17 3.17 -3.17
CA GLN A 565 -31.15 2.15 -3.48
C GLN A 565 -30.92 1.96 -4.98
N GLN A 566 -31.96 2.16 -5.80
CA GLN A 566 -31.87 2.15 -7.26
C GLN A 566 -31.22 3.41 -7.83
N LEU A 567 -31.46 4.59 -7.22
CA LEU A 567 -30.92 5.88 -7.66
C LEU A 567 -29.48 6.15 -7.18
N LEU A 568 -29.13 5.78 -5.93
CA LEU A 568 -27.82 6.08 -5.31
C LEU A 568 -26.89 4.87 -5.20
N GLY A 569 -27.34 3.67 -5.60
CA GLY A 569 -26.53 2.45 -5.62
C GLY A 569 -26.18 1.86 -4.24
N ARG A 570 -25.42 0.75 -4.25
CA ARG A 570 -25.15 -0.12 -3.07
C ARG A 570 -24.30 0.52 -1.95
N ARG A 571 -23.71 1.71 -2.14
CA ARG A 571 -22.99 2.45 -1.08
C ARG A 571 -23.95 3.13 -0.09
N ALA A 572 -25.07 3.67 -0.57
CA ALA A 572 -26.10 4.25 0.30
C ALA A 572 -26.74 3.19 1.21
N ALA A 573 -26.89 1.95 0.71
CA ALA A 573 -27.39 0.82 1.50
C ALA A 573 -26.46 0.43 2.66
N ARG A 574 -25.13 0.49 2.48
CA ARG A 574 -24.15 0.22 3.57
C ARG A 574 -24.14 1.30 4.66
N ILE A 575 -24.39 2.56 4.30
CA ILE A 575 -24.58 3.64 5.27
C ILE A 575 -25.91 3.45 6.00
N GLN A 576 -26.96 3.05 5.28
CA GLN A 576 -28.27 2.72 5.84
C GLN A 576 -28.16 1.63 6.93
N ASP A 577 -27.41 0.55 6.69
CA ASP A 577 -27.33 -0.57 7.65
C ASP A 577 -26.42 -0.28 8.87
N ARG A 578 -25.50 0.71 8.79
CA ARG A 578 -24.72 1.20 9.95
C ARG A 578 -25.42 2.30 10.75
N VAL A 579 -26.34 3.03 10.12
CA VAL A 579 -27.15 4.10 10.75
C VAL A 579 -28.34 3.52 11.52
N VAL A 580 -28.76 2.30 11.17
CA VAL A 580 -29.88 1.62 11.80
C VAL A 580 -29.44 0.95 13.10
N GLY A 581 -29.79 1.57 14.23
CA GLY A 581 -29.80 0.90 15.53
C GLY A 581 -29.54 1.76 16.77
N LYS A 582 -29.08 3.01 16.66
CA LYS A 582 -28.55 3.75 17.83
C LYS A 582 -29.06 5.21 18.02
N GLY A 583 -30.31 5.50 17.63
CA GLY A 583 -31.05 6.71 18.02
C GLY A 583 -30.33 8.05 17.79
N ILE A 584 -30.61 9.06 18.63
CA ILE A 584 -30.07 10.44 18.56
C ILE A 584 -28.54 10.46 18.51
N LEU A 585 -27.86 9.63 19.32
CA LEU A 585 -26.40 9.62 19.46
C LEU A 585 -25.68 9.27 18.15
N ALA A 586 -26.23 8.33 17.36
CA ALA A 586 -25.65 7.97 16.07
C ALA A 586 -25.66 9.15 15.09
N VAL A 587 -26.75 9.91 15.08
CA VAL A 587 -26.88 11.08 14.22
C VAL A 587 -25.92 12.17 14.67
N VAL A 588 -25.74 12.39 15.98
CA VAL A 588 -24.73 13.34 16.51
C VAL A 588 -23.33 12.98 16.00
N VAL A 589 -22.88 11.73 16.19
CA VAL A 589 -21.54 11.30 15.77
C VAL A 589 -21.34 11.45 14.27
N ILE A 590 -22.34 11.07 13.45
CA ILE A 590 -22.26 11.20 11.99
C ILE A 590 -22.12 12.66 11.55
N ARG A 591 -22.74 13.60 12.28
CA ARG A 591 -22.66 15.04 11.95
C ARG A 591 -21.32 15.65 12.30
N MET A 592 -20.62 15.08 13.27
CA MET A 592 -19.30 15.56 13.69
C MET A 592 -18.17 15.01 12.81
N ILE A 593 -18.43 13.97 12.00
CA ILE A 593 -17.43 13.35 11.11
C ILE A 593 -17.78 13.69 9.64
N PRO A 594 -16.86 14.24 8.84
CA PRO A 594 -17.12 14.62 7.44
C PRO A 594 -17.08 13.41 6.49
N ILE A 595 -18.03 12.47 6.66
CA ILE A 595 -18.07 11.21 5.90
C ILE A 595 -18.69 11.40 4.50
N ALA A 596 -19.64 12.33 4.34
CA ALA A 596 -20.35 12.57 3.09
C ALA A 596 -20.99 13.97 3.04
N PRO A 597 -21.32 14.49 1.83
CA PRO A 597 -22.00 15.78 1.66
C PRO A 597 -23.32 15.86 2.46
N PHE A 598 -23.56 17.02 3.07
CA PHE A 598 -24.72 17.30 3.94
C PHE A 598 -26.04 16.81 3.35
N SER A 599 -26.28 17.13 2.07
CA SER A 599 -27.54 16.79 1.40
C SER A 599 -27.76 15.30 1.23
N ILE A 600 -26.70 14.56 0.91
CA ILE A 600 -26.76 13.11 0.69
C ILE A 600 -27.08 12.39 2.00
N VAL A 601 -26.43 12.80 3.10
CA VAL A 601 -26.68 12.23 4.44
C VAL A 601 -28.14 12.40 4.83
N ASN A 602 -28.75 13.56 4.56
CA ASN A 602 -30.14 13.85 4.92
C ASN A 602 -31.14 12.99 4.15
N VAL A 603 -30.96 12.85 2.83
CA VAL A 603 -31.84 12.02 1.98
C VAL A 603 -31.70 10.54 2.34
N VAL A 604 -30.48 10.06 2.59
CA VAL A 604 -30.22 8.67 3.00
C VAL A 604 -30.80 8.37 4.38
N ALA A 605 -30.65 9.29 5.34
CA ALA A 605 -31.29 9.18 6.65
C ALA A 605 -32.81 9.15 6.54
N GLY A 606 -33.38 9.98 5.65
CA GLY A 606 -34.80 10.03 5.34
C GLY A 606 -35.38 8.70 4.85
N ALA A 607 -34.66 8.02 3.95
CA ALA A 607 -35.07 6.72 3.41
C ALA A 607 -34.83 5.52 4.34
N SER A 608 -34.21 5.73 5.50
CA SER A 608 -33.93 4.71 6.51
C SER A 608 -35.09 4.53 7.51
N THR A 609 -34.95 3.60 8.46
CA THR A 609 -35.93 3.40 9.54
C THR A 609 -35.81 4.43 10.68
N LEU A 610 -34.89 5.39 10.58
CA LEU A 610 -34.62 6.34 11.66
C LEU A 610 -35.84 7.26 11.91
N PRO A 611 -36.28 7.46 13.17
CA PRO A 611 -37.38 8.38 13.48
C PRO A 611 -37.00 9.83 13.16
N LEU A 612 -37.95 10.61 12.61
CA LEU A 612 -37.72 12.02 12.29
C LEU A 612 -37.26 12.84 13.51
N ARG A 613 -37.86 12.56 14.68
CA ARG A 613 -37.49 13.20 15.95
C ARG A 613 -36.02 12.99 16.28
N ASP A 614 -35.53 11.76 16.19
CA ASP A 614 -34.16 11.41 16.53
C ASP A 614 -33.17 12.03 15.54
N PHE A 615 -33.55 12.08 14.25
CA PHE A 615 -32.78 12.75 13.21
C PHE A 615 -32.63 14.26 13.44
N LEU A 616 -33.73 14.94 13.77
CA LEU A 616 -33.72 16.40 13.98
C LEU A 616 -32.97 16.77 15.26
N ILE A 617 -33.22 16.07 16.37
CA ILE A 617 -32.52 16.32 17.64
C ILE A 617 -31.01 16.02 17.48
N GLY A 618 -30.67 14.89 16.85
CA GLY A 618 -29.27 14.54 16.63
C GLY A 618 -28.56 15.46 15.64
N THR A 619 -29.26 15.98 14.63
CA THR A 619 -28.71 16.99 13.72
C THR A 619 -28.49 18.33 14.42
N ALA A 620 -29.45 18.77 15.25
CA ALA A 620 -29.30 19.98 16.06
C ALA A 620 -28.07 19.88 16.99
N LEU A 621 -27.98 18.81 17.76
CA LEU A 621 -26.88 18.59 18.71
C LEU A 621 -25.53 18.43 18.00
N GLY A 622 -25.47 17.65 16.91
CA GLY A 622 -24.22 17.37 16.20
C GLY A 622 -23.68 18.53 15.36
N MET A 623 -24.55 19.40 14.84
CA MET A 623 -24.14 20.59 14.07
C MET A 623 -23.87 21.82 14.94
N THR A 624 -24.43 21.89 16.16
CA THR A 624 -24.31 23.07 17.03
C THR A 624 -22.85 23.50 17.29
N PRO A 625 -21.90 22.61 17.66
CA PRO A 625 -20.52 23.02 17.92
C PRO A 625 -19.83 23.59 16.67
N GLY A 626 -20.02 22.94 15.51
CA GLY A 626 -19.46 23.39 14.25
C GLY A 626 -20.08 24.70 13.75
N ASN A 627 -21.40 24.84 13.86
CA ASN A 627 -22.12 26.06 13.51
C ASN A 627 -21.69 27.24 14.38
N LEU A 628 -21.53 27.03 15.69
CA LEU A 628 -21.11 28.07 16.62
C LEU A 628 -19.68 28.53 16.31
N ALA A 629 -18.77 27.59 16.08
CA ALA A 629 -17.39 27.89 15.70
C ALA A 629 -17.33 28.66 14.37
N MET A 630 -18.05 28.21 13.35
CA MET A 630 -18.11 28.89 12.06
C MET A 630 -18.83 30.23 12.11
N ALA A 631 -19.77 30.42 13.03
CA ALA A 631 -20.43 31.69 13.22
C ALA A 631 -19.49 32.74 13.85
N VAL A 632 -18.65 32.31 14.80
CA VAL A 632 -17.60 33.16 15.38
C VAL A 632 -16.49 33.43 14.36
N LEU A 633 -16.01 32.39 13.65
CA LEU A 633 -14.98 32.53 12.62
C LEU A 633 -15.43 33.38 11.43
N GLY A 634 -16.66 33.17 10.93
CA GLY A 634 -17.21 33.93 9.80
C GLY A 634 -17.37 35.41 10.12
N ALA A 635 -17.79 35.75 11.35
CA ALA A 635 -17.83 37.13 11.81
C ALA A 635 -16.42 37.74 11.87
N GLN A 636 -15.41 37.01 12.35
CA GLN A 636 -14.04 37.50 12.44
C GLN A 636 -13.33 37.59 11.08
N ILE A 637 -13.59 36.68 10.14
CA ILE A 637 -13.10 36.78 8.76
C ILE A 637 -13.66 38.04 8.09
N ALA A 638 -14.96 38.32 8.30
CA ALA A 638 -15.59 39.53 7.78
C ALA A 638 -15.10 40.81 8.47
N ASP A 639 -14.60 40.71 9.71
CA ASP A 639 -14.05 41.83 10.48
C ASP A 639 -12.58 42.09 10.12
N VAL A 640 -11.76 41.04 9.95
CA VAL A 640 -10.39 41.11 9.41
C VAL A 640 -10.38 41.66 7.98
N ALA A 641 -11.35 41.26 7.16
CA ALA A 641 -11.49 41.78 5.80
C ALA A 641 -11.92 43.25 5.74
N ARG A 642 -12.55 43.78 6.80
CA ARG A 642 -12.99 45.18 6.89
C ARG A 642 -12.00 46.07 7.62
N ASN A 643 -11.35 45.55 8.66
CA ASN A 643 -10.39 46.24 9.52
C ASN A 643 -9.28 45.26 9.93
N ALA A 644 -8.20 45.19 9.16
CA ALA A 644 -7.07 44.32 9.44
C ALA A 644 -6.31 44.81 10.70
N SER A 645 -6.55 44.15 11.84
CA SER A 645 -5.85 44.41 13.10
C SER A 645 -5.21 43.15 13.67
N TRP A 646 -4.09 43.31 14.38
CA TRP A 646 -3.36 42.20 15.01
C TRP A 646 -4.21 41.45 16.05
N SER A 647 -5.12 42.14 16.74
CA SER A 647 -6.06 41.52 17.68
C SER A 647 -7.09 40.64 16.97
N SER A 648 -7.62 41.08 15.81
CA SER A 648 -8.55 40.28 15.00
C SER A 648 -7.87 39.03 14.41
N MET A 649 -6.59 39.12 14.01
CA MET A 649 -5.80 37.96 13.57
C MET A 649 -5.53 36.95 14.71
N LEU A 650 -5.18 37.43 15.90
CA LEU A 650 -4.94 36.57 17.07
C LEU A 650 -6.23 35.86 17.51
N LEU A 651 -7.36 36.58 17.55
CA LEU A 651 -8.65 36.01 17.88
C LEU A 651 -9.12 34.97 16.85
N LEU A 652 -8.80 35.15 15.56
CA LEU A 652 -9.11 34.19 14.50
C LEU A 652 -8.33 32.89 14.70
N VAL A 653 -7.03 32.99 15.00
CA VAL A 653 -6.17 31.85 15.30
C VAL A 653 -6.64 31.12 16.56
N LEU A 654 -6.99 31.84 17.63
CA LEU A 654 -7.52 31.24 18.86
C LEU A 654 -8.89 30.57 18.66
N ALA A 655 -9.79 31.18 17.87
CA ALA A 655 -11.07 30.58 17.52
C ALA A 655 -10.90 29.31 16.67
N PHE A 656 -9.95 29.29 15.74
CA PHE A 656 -9.62 28.13 14.93
C PHE A 656 -9.02 26.98 15.76
N LEU A 657 -8.08 27.29 16.66
CA LEU A 657 -7.50 26.31 17.59
C LEU A 657 -8.53 25.79 18.58
N GLY A 658 -9.44 26.65 19.07
CA GLY A 658 -10.56 26.25 19.93
C GLY A 658 -11.54 25.31 19.21
N TRP A 659 -11.84 25.57 17.94
CA TRP A 659 -12.65 24.68 17.11
C TRP A 659 -12.01 23.30 16.93
N LEU A 660 -10.72 23.25 16.60
CA LEU A 660 -9.96 22.00 16.54
C LEU A 660 -9.99 21.24 17.88
N GLY A 661 -9.85 21.95 18.99
CA GLY A 661 -9.96 21.37 20.34
C GLY A 661 -11.34 20.79 20.65
N ILE A 662 -12.42 21.46 20.25
CA ILE A 662 -13.80 20.97 20.42
C ILE A 662 -14.06 19.74 19.54
N CYS A 663 -13.58 19.74 18.29
CA CYS A 663 -13.67 18.59 17.40
C CYS A 663 -12.91 17.37 17.97
N ALA A 664 -11.68 17.57 18.45
CA ALA A 664 -10.88 16.51 19.07
C ALA A 664 -11.50 16.00 20.38
N GLY A 665 -12.00 16.91 21.23
CA GLY A 665 -12.65 16.57 22.50
C GLY A 665 -13.98 15.83 22.31
N ALA A 666 -14.79 16.23 21.34
CA ALA A 666 -16.03 15.53 21.02
C ALA A 666 -15.80 14.18 20.32
N GLN A 667 -14.77 14.09 19.47
CA GLN A 667 -14.31 12.82 18.91
C GLN A 667 -13.85 11.88 20.02
N PHE A 668 -13.06 12.38 20.98
CA PHE A 668 -12.62 11.64 22.17
C PHE A 668 -13.80 11.18 23.05
N LEU A 669 -14.78 12.06 23.30
CA LEU A 669 -15.95 11.73 24.10
C LEU A 669 -16.83 10.68 23.39
N ALA A 670 -16.97 10.78 22.07
CA ALA A 670 -17.72 9.82 21.26
C ALA A 670 -17.04 8.44 21.21
N THR A 671 -15.70 8.38 21.07
CA THR A 671 -14.94 7.12 21.16
C THR A 671 -14.94 6.55 22.58
N TRP A 672 -14.85 7.39 23.61
CA TRP A 672 -14.89 6.97 25.01
C TRP A 672 -16.26 6.42 25.43
N LEU A 673 -17.36 7.07 25.02
CA LEU A 673 -18.73 6.56 25.24
C LEU A 673 -19.02 5.29 24.43
N ALA A 674 -18.41 5.14 23.26
CA ALA A 674 -18.53 3.93 22.45
C ALA A 674 -17.74 2.74 23.02
N GLY A 675 -16.69 2.97 23.80
CA GLY A 675 -15.84 1.94 24.42
C GLY A 675 -16.30 1.43 25.79
N ARG A 676 -17.38 1.97 26.37
CA ARG A 676 -17.93 1.55 27.68
C ARG A 676 -19.10 0.54 27.60
N ARG A 677 -19.23 -0.21 26.51
CA ARG A 677 -20.22 -1.29 26.39
C ARG A 677 -19.64 -2.54 25.76
#